data_AF-A0A2W2EDN9-F1
#
_entry.id   AF-A0A2W2EDN9-F1
#
_cell.length_a   1.000
_cell.length_b   1.000
_cell.length_c   1.000
_cell.angle_alpha   90.00
_cell.angle_beta   90.00
_cell.angle_gamma   90.00
#
_symmetry.space_group_name_H-M   'P 1'
#
loop_
_entity.id
_entity.type
_entity.pdbx_description
1 polymer ?
#
loop_
_entity_poly.entity_id
_entity_poly.type
_entity_poly.pdbx_seq_one_letter_code
_entity_poly.pdbx_strand_id
1 'polypeptide(L)'
;MAPRYDDISRAAYILDPQYPPLTGQYRALAFPETWNPSVLALCNLGRGPDQEPYRAVPTRRMDGVLQCLAPDLVVRGRPTDPIQRAQDAWLYVPTDAPDPLPSNTLDRLLGVWLRDLRPEEEYLREVQSTHTELLADPPQWQEVTVDLLGCPTTDGGTAAPLARQYQLATDALARRILALDPYDSGAGTLRFRAVPRGPRQQGAELVSQPLWHDVKGRNWWFSIYIAVSLHTVPFDPRPRLHLHTGVRRWVTHVDSRTDRVRLPYRTATSVYLRPTIPWLSGTPTSDRFAVVRLAYDRSSREYVWGGNGPARILRRLSLSQPFPDPDRLLTAPADWIGDGQGVRAAIVHSTRMGAHEIGSGLMSHQRSQITEWAEQALPEGLRRVPKLTRSHAGPSAPSNQRVTPSTDVGKKAEQARAAHARRIALAVAMKVNINPVPVLPAELASDAMPPTVKARLLWQTSSLRDAAIGAIAEILGLEGDGRWPEPAYTQAAFDRAKPGSPALLVWRTPELTLELRCLRLVNGLAETLGIDPKARPKGKALADAIDARRQMIRSFLEADGAHADHPELALVEIDRRQDYAHNLDDPKYALRLGCADAGVLTQFVLVPKKAKSYNSEKNVDHRVRSGWQDGLRQLGVRVLPEHAVAGTLPNKLRYVATWMVKRRKDGPTRLPRHTPVAVMVSPLGSGSGLAAVTGWDPNSLQWISYPKFLLRLVKIAEIPDLEVDDEQDPGSFDLAAVPPGTVPQQRVAADGSSTGAMKRVTYRVWKQDMEEQRKETGRYLQKMIRSLRGHPTMLLTHSQNSRMHWPWLQDGNAEPDLIKTGHAPAASVDADLRLVRVRDADGRETPQWWGNPTTGGIHGLPPGMWAEAEGTGRTFYSTTAKAGTFKKSAVEADKLAPRPLRQGANKGKPTIDTEIPAWNPALIEITVLACHPQQGDVPEALALAVHHLRQAPDYLDALSMPLPLHLASLAQHYVLPTVADEGADGEAEVRDGVDRAEVLENALGIIIGNPAGDVVDLDAEYSDVPGLAQAPDESDEMEETTLPTSLLPRD
;
A
#
# COMPACT_ATOMS: atom_id res chain seq x y z
N MET A 1 25.63 -23.32 19.81
CA MET A 1 25.39 -23.33 18.34
C MET A 1 24.08 -22.61 18.06
N ALA A 2 24.00 -21.80 17.01
CA ALA A 2 22.72 -21.23 16.58
C ALA A 2 21.79 -22.37 16.10
N PRO A 3 20.49 -22.33 16.41
CA PRO A 3 19.55 -23.35 15.97
C PRO A 3 19.53 -23.42 14.43
N ARG A 4 19.66 -24.64 13.89
CA ARG A 4 19.50 -24.92 12.47
C ARG A 4 18.01 -25.12 12.18
N TYR A 5 17.57 -24.60 11.04
CA TYR A 5 16.20 -24.74 10.55
C TYR A 5 16.25 -25.34 9.14
N ASP A 6 15.77 -26.57 9.00
CA ASP A 6 15.74 -27.29 7.71
C ASP A 6 14.38 -27.22 7.03
N ASP A 7 13.33 -26.87 7.77
CA ASP A 7 11.96 -26.71 7.27
C ASP A 7 11.22 -25.53 7.94
N ILE A 8 10.14 -25.08 7.31
CA ILE A 8 9.26 -24.04 7.84
C ILE A 8 7.79 -24.50 7.87
N SER A 9 7.07 -24.06 8.90
CA SER A 9 5.62 -24.24 9.04
C SER A 9 4.88 -23.00 8.55
N ARG A 10 3.62 -23.21 8.12
CA ARG A 10 2.70 -22.15 7.73
C ARG A 10 1.40 -22.28 8.51
N ALA A 11 0.81 -21.16 8.92
CA ALA A 11 -0.52 -21.07 9.51
C ALA A 11 -1.61 -21.18 8.43
N ALA A 12 -1.61 -22.28 7.68
CA ALA A 12 -2.55 -22.57 6.61
C ALA A 12 -3.09 -24.00 6.73
N TYR A 13 -4.37 -24.19 6.43
CA TYR A 13 -5.09 -25.43 6.66
C TYR A 13 -5.91 -25.85 5.45
N ILE A 14 -5.92 -27.15 5.18
CA ILE A 14 -6.66 -27.78 4.09
C ILE A 14 -7.52 -28.90 4.65
N LEU A 15 -8.67 -29.14 4.01
CA LEU A 15 -9.47 -30.32 4.26
C LEU A 15 -8.76 -31.52 3.64
N ASP A 16 -8.52 -32.55 4.43
CA ASP A 16 -7.97 -33.80 3.92
C ASP A 16 -8.99 -34.47 2.99
N PRO A 17 -8.61 -34.84 1.74
CA PRO A 17 -9.54 -35.43 0.77
C PRO A 17 -10.22 -36.73 1.23
N GLN A 18 -9.68 -37.41 2.24
CA GLN A 18 -10.27 -38.64 2.78
C GLN A 18 -11.50 -38.37 3.66
N TYR A 19 -11.70 -37.13 4.10
CA TYR A 19 -12.79 -36.73 4.96
C TYR A 19 -13.98 -36.19 4.15
N PRO A 20 -15.22 -36.33 4.66
CA PRO A 20 -16.39 -35.74 4.02
C PRO A 20 -16.28 -34.21 3.98
N PRO A 21 -17.04 -33.54 3.09
CA PRO A 21 -17.08 -32.08 3.03
C PRO A 21 -17.38 -31.48 4.40
N LEU A 22 -16.62 -30.45 4.79
CA LEU A 22 -16.86 -29.74 6.02
C LEU A 22 -18.14 -28.91 5.90
N THR A 23 -19.22 -29.35 6.54
CA THR A 23 -20.51 -28.65 6.50
C THR A 23 -20.81 -27.88 7.79
N GLY A 24 -21.52 -26.76 7.68
CA GLY A 24 -22.12 -26.05 8.81
C GLY A 24 -23.65 -25.98 8.70
N GLN A 25 -24.33 -26.03 9.85
CA GLN A 25 -25.79 -25.89 9.94
C GLN A 25 -26.16 -24.44 10.24
N TYR A 26 -26.98 -23.84 9.37
CA TYR A 26 -27.40 -22.45 9.49
C TYR A 26 -28.91 -22.30 9.32
N ARG A 27 -29.47 -21.25 9.90
CA ARG A 27 -30.70 -20.63 9.39
C ARG A 27 -30.30 -19.53 8.41
N ALA A 28 -30.89 -19.55 7.23
CA ALA A 28 -30.66 -18.57 6.17
C ALA A 28 -31.94 -17.78 5.89
N LEU A 29 -31.78 -16.48 5.67
CA LEU A 29 -32.86 -15.57 5.28
C LEU A 29 -32.58 -15.07 3.87
N ALA A 30 -33.39 -15.47 2.89
CA ALA A 30 -33.30 -14.94 1.54
C ALA A 30 -33.82 -13.49 1.49
N PHE A 31 -33.27 -12.67 0.59
CA PHE A 31 -33.90 -11.39 0.26
C PHE A 31 -35.11 -11.67 -0.65
N PRO A 32 -36.35 -11.30 -0.28
CA PRO A 32 -37.51 -11.55 -1.12
C PRO A 32 -37.41 -10.76 -2.43
N GLU A 33 -37.25 -11.45 -3.55
CA GLU A 33 -37.19 -10.79 -4.86
C GLU A 33 -38.53 -10.15 -5.24
N THR A 34 -39.63 -10.56 -4.60
CA THR A 34 -40.95 -9.91 -4.64
C THR A 34 -40.93 -8.46 -4.14
N TRP A 35 -40.03 -8.10 -3.22
CA TRP A 35 -39.88 -6.73 -2.73
C TRP A 35 -39.19 -5.80 -3.73
N ASN A 36 -38.43 -6.36 -4.66
CA ASN A 36 -37.52 -5.62 -5.52
C ASN A 36 -38.23 -4.54 -6.37
N PRO A 37 -39.38 -4.81 -7.04
CA PRO A 37 -40.09 -3.80 -7.84
C PRO A 37 -40.60 -2.62 -7.01
N SER A 38 -41.26 -2.87 -5.87
CA SER A 38 -41.83 -1.81 -5.02
C SER A 38 -40.76 -0.92 -4.43
N VAL A 39 -39.67 -1.49 -3.91
CA VAL A 39 -38.56 -0.69 -3.36
C VAL A 39 -37.82 0.07 -4.46
N LEU A 40 -37.67 -0.48 -5.67
CA LEU A 40 -37.11 0.25 -6.81
C LEU A 40 -38.00 1.40 -7.28
N ALA A 41 -39.32 1.21 -7.30
CA ALA A 41 -40.27 2.27 -7.60
C ALA A 41 -40.14 3.41 -6.58
N LEU A 42 -40.10 3.07 -5.28
CA LEU A 42 -39.82 4.04 -4.21
C LEU A 42 -38.49 4.76 -4.41
N CYS A 43 -37.41 4.04 -4.71
CA CYS A 43 -36.08 4.62 -4.96
C CYS A 43 -36.01 5.48 -6.23
N ASN A 44 -36.97 5.39 -7.15
CA ASN A 44 -37.00 6.16 -8.39
C ASN A 44 -38.06 7.26 -8.43
N LEU A 45 -38.98 7.30 -7.45
CA LEU A 45 -39.91 8.41 -7.24
C LEU A 45 -39.18 9.76 -7.11
N GLY A 46 -39.72 10.79 -7.77
CA GLY A 46 -39.20 12.16 -7.74
C GLY A 46 -37.90 12.39 -8.53
N ARG A 47 -37.35 11.37 -9.20
CA ARG A 47 -36.12 11.53 -9.99
C ARG A 47 -36.43 12.15 -11.35
N GLY A 48 -35.67 13.20 -11.71
CA GLY A 48 -35.77 13.85 -13.01
C GLY A 48 -35.35 12.93 -14.18
N PRO A 49 -35.79 13.22 -15.41
CA PRO A 49 -35.53 12.39 -16.59
C PRO A 49 -34.04 12.24 -16.93
N ASP A 50 -33.20 13.19 -16.51
CA ASP A 50 -31.74 13.16 -16.72
C ASP A 50 -30.97 12.35 -15.66
N GLN A 51 -31.63 11.90 -14.59
CA GLN A 51 -30.99 11.11 -13.52
C GLN A 51 -31.10 9.61 -13.80
N GLU A 52 -29.97 8.88 -13.76
CA GLU A 52 -30.00 7.43 -13.98
C GLU A 52 -30.80 6.72 -12.87
N PRO A 53 -31.84 5.93 -13.23
CA PRO A 53 -32.65 5.22 -12.25
C PRO A 53 -31.85 4.11 -11.57
N TYR A 54 -32.22 3.82 -10.31
CA TYR A 54 -31.74 2.61 -9.65
C TYR A 54 -32.26 1.38 -10.39
N ARG A 55 -31.35 0.45 -10.68
CA ARG A 55 -31.64 -0.85 -11.32
C ARG A 55 -31.67 -2.02 -10.35
N ALA A 56 -31.14 -1.82 -9.14
CA ALA A 56 -31.14 -2.79 -8.05
C ALA A 56 -31.36 -2.07 -6.73
N VAL A 57 -32.09 -2.70 -5.81
CA VAL A 57 -32.36 -2.13 -4.49
C VAL A 57 -31.06 -1.90 -3.71
N PRO A 58 -30.80 -0.67 -3.23
CA PRO A 58 -29.57 -0.35 -2.50
C PRO A 58 -29.64 -0.85 -1.04
N THR A 59 -29.22 -2.09 -0.81
CA THR A 59 -29.20 -2.70 0.54
C THR A 59 -27.98 -2.29 1.39
N ARG A 60 -26.92 -1.75 0.78
CA ARG A 60 -25.60 -1.52 1.41
C ARG A 60 -25.66 -0.86 2.80
N ARG A 61 -26.53 0.15 2.98
CA ARG A 61 -26.68 0.84 4.27
C ARG A 61 -27.38 -0.02 5.30
N MET A 62 -28.46 -0.71 4.89
CA MET A 62 -29.16 -1.68 5.73
C MET A 62 -28.22 -2.82 6.16
N ASP A 63 -27.42 -3.34 5.24
CA ASP A 63 -26.45 -4.38 5.53
C ASP A 63 -25.45 -3.94 6.63
N GLY A 64 -24.98 -2.68 6.57
CA GLY A 64 -24.12 -2.10 7.61
C GLY A 64 -24.82 -1.88 8.95
N VAL A 65 -26.13 -1.63 8.96
CA VAL A 65 -26.95 -1.53 10.17
C VAL A 65 -27.11 -2.89 10.84
N LEU A 66 -27.53 -3.89 10.08
CA LEU A 66 -27.70 -5.26 10.57
C LEU A 66 -26.41 -5.79 11.19
N GLN A 67 -25.29 -5.57 10.52
CA GLN A 67 -23.98 -5.98 11.01
C GLN A 67 -23.58 -5.29 12.33
N CYS A 68 -23.98 -4.04 12.55
CA CYS A 68 -23.64 -3.31 13.78
C CYS A 68 -24.57 -3.65 14.94
N LEU A 69 -25.87 -3.82 14.68
CA LEU A 69 -26.87 -3.98 15.74
C LEU A 69 -27.10 -5.44 16.14
N ALA A 70 -26.87 -6.35 15.20
CA ALA A 70 -26.95 -7.79 15.41
C ALA A 70 -25.63 -8.41 14.95
N PRO A 71 -24.51 -8.18 15.68
CA PRO A 71 -23.18 -8.61 15.26
C PRO A 71 -22.99 -10.13 15.18
N ASP A 72 -23.94 -10.92 15.69
CA ASP A 72 -24.01 -12.38 15.52
C ASP A 72 -24.52 -12.82 14.14
N LEU A 73 -25.11 -11.92 13.37
CA LEU A 73 -25.50 -12.18 11.99
C LEU A 73 -24.30 -12.15 11.06
N VAL A 74 -24.25 -13.15 10.17
CA VAL A 74 -23.41 -13.08 8.98
C VAL A 74 -24.22 -12.41 7.87
N VAL A 75 -24.01 -11.10 7.71
CA VAL A 75 -24.66 -10.29 6.68
C VAL A 75 -23.91 -10.41 5.36
N ARG A 76 -24.63 -10.77 4.29
CA ARG A 76 -24.11 -10.88 2.92
C ARG A 76 -24.53 -9.68 2.10
N GLY A 77 -23.61 -9.18 1.26
CA GLY A 77 -23.99 -8.16 0.28
C GLY A 77 -24.80 -8.80 -0.84
N ARG A 78 -25.92 -8.17 -1.24
CA ARG A 78 -26.74 -8.65 -2.36
C ARG A 78 -25.91 -8.76 -3.67
N PRO A 79 -25.78 -9.96 -4.28
CA PRO A 79 -25.08 -10.12 -5.55
C PRO A 79 -25.78 -9.35 -6.68
N THR A 80 -25.00 -8.92 -7.67
CA THR A 80 -25.56 -8.26 -8.87
C THR A 80 -26.07 -9.28 -9.90
N ASP A 81 -25.35 -10.39 -10.04
CA ASP A 81 -25.69 -11.51 -10.91
C ASP A 81 -26.95 -12.25 -10.41
N PRO A 82 -28.02 -12.37 -11.24
CA PRO A 82 -29.22 -13.14 -10.91
C PRO A 82 -28.94 -14.61 -10.53
N ILE A 83 -27.95 -15.25 -11.17
CA ILE A 83 -27.63 -16.67 -10.89
C ILE A 83 -27.04 -16.80 -9.49
N GLN A 84 -26.12 -15.91 -9.13
CA GLN A 84 -25.57 -15.85 -7.77
C GLN A 84 -26.63 -15.49 -6.73
N ARG A 85 -27.57 -14.60 -7.06
CA ARG A 85 -28.71 -14.26 -6.18
C ARG A 85 -29.59 -15.48 -5.86
N ALA A 86 -29.83 -16.34 -6.83
CA ALA A 86 -30.62 -17.56 -6.62
C ALA A 86 -29.88 -18.63 -5.78
N GLN A 87 -28.56 -18.50 -5.63
CA GLN A 87 -27.71 -19.48 -4.96
C GLN A 87 -27.20 -19.03 -3.58
N ASP A 88 -27.43 -17.78 -3.15
CA ASP A 88 -26.96 -17.25 -1.87
C ASP A 88 -28.12 -16.60 -1.10
N ALA A 89 -28.00 -16.54 0.23
CA ALA A 89 -28.96 -15.87 1.10
C ALA A 89 -28.44 -14.49 1.52
N TRP A 90 -29.35 -13.64 2.01
CA TRP A 90 -29.00 -12.32 2.50
C TRP A 90 -28.35 -12.38 3.88
N LEU A 91 -28.93 -13.18 4.79
CA LEU A 91 -28.44 -13.34 6.15
C LEU A 91 -28.25 -14.82 6.47
N TYR A 92 -27.21 -15.10 7.26
CA TYR A 92 -27.01 -16.40 7.87
C TYR A 92 -26.80 -16.25 9.37
N VAL A 93 -27.34 -17.19 10.13
CA VAL A 93 -27.10 -17.35 11.57
C VAL A 93 -26.94 -18.84 11.88
N PRO A 94 -26.05 -19.25 12.78
CA PRO A 94 -25.99 -20.63 13.24
C PRO A 94 -27.37 -21.11 13.73
N THR A 95 -27.66 -22.40 13.52
CA THR A 95 -28.95 -22.98 13.92
C THR A 95 -29.13 -22.99 15.45
N ASP A 96 -28.02 -23.16 16.18
CA ASP A 96 -27.96 -23.18 17.64
C ASP A 96 -27.93 -21.78 18.29
N ALA A 97 -27.74 -20.71 17.52
CA ALA A 97 -27.79 -19.36 18.08
C ALA A 97 -29.24 -18.90 18.38
N PRO A 98 -29.45 -18.01 19.36
CA PRO A 98 -30.74 -17.35 19.53
C PRO A 98 -31.16 -16.58 18.28
N ASP A 99 -32.46 -16.32 18.10
CA ASP A 99 -32.93 -15.48 16.99
C ASP A 99 -32.41 -14.04 17.16
N PRO A 100 -31.51 -13.58 16.26
CA PRO A 100 -30.90 -12.25 16.39
C PRO A 100 -31.83 -11.12 15.93
N LEU A 101 -32.93 -11.44 15.22
CA LEU A 101 -33.88 -10.47 14.66
C LEU A 101 -35.32 -10.98 14.75
N PRO A 102 -35.96 -10.90 15.94
CA PRO A 102 -37.39 -11.19 16.08
C PRO A 102 -38.22 -10.32 15.10
N SER A 103 -39.34 -10.83 14.61
CA SER A 103 -40.12 -10.20 13.51
C SER A 103 -40.40 -8.71 13.74
N ASN A 104 -40.88 -8.33 14.93
CA ASN A 104 -41.15 -6.93 15.28
C ASN A 104 -39.92 -6.01 15.15
N THR A 105 -38.71 -6.54 15.34
CA THR A 105 -37.46 -5.80 15.21
C THR A 105 -37.07 -5.62 13.75
N LEU A 106 -37.19 -6.67 12.94
CA LEU A 106 -36.97 -6.59 11.49
C LEU A 106 -37.94 -5.60 10.84
N ASP A 107 -39.22 -5.65 11.20
CA ASP A 107 -40.26 -4.77 10.66
C ASP A 107 -39.95 -3.29 10.90
N ARG A 108 -39.47 -2.95 12.11
CA ARG A 108 -39.02 -1.59 12.46
C ARG A 108 -37.80 -1.19 11.65
N LEU A 109 -36.82 -2.07 11.50
CA LEU A 109 -35.62 -1.80 10.72
C LEU A 109 -35.95 -1.56 9.23
N LEU A 110 -36.87 -2.34 8.66
CA LEU A 110 -37.36 -2.15 7.29
C LEU A 110 -38.05 -0.79 7.12
N GLY A 111 -38.92 -0.40 8.06
CA GLY A 111 -39.56 0.92 8.02
C GLY A 111 -38.56 2.08 8.05
N VAL A 112 -37.54 1.99 8.93
CA VAL A 112 -36.50 3.03 9.00
C VAL A 112 -35.60 3.01 7.76
N TRP A 113 -35.30 1.84 7.20
CA TRP A 113 -34.56 1.72 5.95
C TRP A 113 -35.30 2.38 4.78
N LEU A 114 -36.59 2.08 4.58
CA LEU A 114 -37.38 2.74 3.53
C LEU A 114 -37.44 4.26 3.73
N ARG A 115 -37.58 4.72 4.98
CA ARG A 115 -37.54 6.15 5.33
C ARG A 115 -36.16 6.79 5.17
N ASP A 116 -35.07 6.02 5.16
CA ASP A 116 -33.73 6.50 4.77
C ASP A 116 -33.56 6.57 3.25
N LEU A 117 -34.15 5.62 2.51
CA LEU A 117 -34.16 5.63 1.04
C LEU A 117 -34.94 6.82 0.47
N ARG A 118 -36.02 7.22 1.16
CA ARG A 118 -36.86 8.39 0.85
C ARG A 118 -37.17 9.23 2.10
N PRO A 119 -36.24 10.14 2.49
CA PRO A 119 -36.40 10.96 3.68
C PRO A 119 -37.36 12.15 3.51
N GLU A 120 -37.74 12.51 2.29
CA GLU A 120 -38.60 13.67 1.99
C GLU A 120 -40.02 13.45 2.54
N GLU A 121 -40.62 14.46 3.17
CA GLU A 121 -41.95 14.31 3.80
C GLU A 121 -43.08 14.10 2.78
N GLU A 122 -42.95 14.65 1.58
CA GLU A 122 -43.94 14.50 0.50
C GLU A 122 -44.13 13.05 0.04
N TYR A 123 -43.11 12.20 0.17
CA TYR A 123 -43.18 10.77 -0.20
C TYR A 123 -43.52 9.84 0.97
N LEU A 124 -43.96 10.39 2.12
CA LEU A 124 -44.22 9.59 3.33
C LEU A 124 -45.31 8.54 3.10
N ARG A 125 -46.33 8.86 2.29
CA ARG A 125 -47.45 7.95 2.00
C ARG A 125 -46.98 6.75 1.16
N GLU A 126 -46.10 6.98 0.19
CA GLU A 126 -45.47 5.96 -0.65
C GLU A 126 -44.53 5.07 0.16
N VAL A 127 -43.77 5.66 1.10
CA VAL A 127 -42.95 4.91 2.06
C VAL A 127 -43.82 3.96 2.91
N GLN A 128 -44.94 4.45 3.44
CA GLN A 128 -45.87 3.63 4.23
C GLN A 128 -46.55 2.53 3.40
N SER A 129 -46.96 2.83 2.16
CA SER A 129 -47.52 1.84 1.24
C SER A 129 -46.50 0.74 0.94
N THR A 130 -45.28 1.12 0.59
CA THR A 130 -44.18 0.16 0.32
C THR A 130 -43.88 -0.67 1.56
N HIS A 131 -43.87 -0.08 2.76
CA HIS A 131 -43.66 -0.82 4.01
C HIS A 131 -44.76 -1.86 4.24
N THR A 132 -46.02 -1.48 4.01
CA THR A 132 -47.16 -2.40 4.14
C THR A 132 -47.08 -3.57 3.15
N GLU A 133 -46.67 -3.31 1.91
CA GLU A 133 -46.44 -4.36 0.90
C GLU A 133 -45.34 -5.34 1.34
N LEU A 134 -44.22 -4.83 1.89
CA LEU A 134 -43.13 -5.67 2.38
C LEU A 134 -43.57 -6.56 3.55
N LEU A 135 -44.46 -6.05 4.42
CA LEU A 135 -45.01 -6.81 5.56
C LEU A 135 -46.05 -7.86 5.16
N ALA A 136 -46.64 -7.75 3.96
CA ALA A 136 -47.59 -8.75 3.46
C ALA A 136 -46.89 -10.07 3.06
N ASP A 137 -45.60 -10.01 2.71
CA ASP A 137 -44.75 -11.16 2.34
C ASP A 137 -43.38 -11.04 3.05
N PRO A 138 -43.32 -11.25 4.38
CA PRO A 138 -42.08 -11.12 5.13
C PRO A 138 -41.13 -12.30 4.86
N PRO A 139 -39.80 -12.10 4.93
CA PRO A 139 -38.84 -13.15 4.66
C PRO A 139 -38.87 -14.17 5.80
N GLN A 140 -38.70 -15.44 5.46
CA GLN A 140 -38.73 -16.53 6.42
C GLN A 140 -37.36 -17.20 6.55
N TRP A 141 -36.95 -17.46 7.80
CA TRP A 141 -35.75 -18.24 8.08
C TRP A 141 -35.95 -19.68 7.61
N GLN A 142 -34.97 -20.22 6.89
CA GLN A 142 -34.95 -21.60 6.44
C GLN A 142 -33.69 -22.28 6.97
N GLU A 143 -33.82 -23.48 7.52
CA GLU A 143 -32.66 -24.29 7.89
C GLU A 143 -31.96 -24.79 6.63
N VAL A 144 -30.66 -24.58 6.56
CA VAL A 144 -29.80 -24.95 5.44
C VAL A 144 -28.50 -25.55 5.94
N THR A 145 -28.09 -26.65 5.31
CA THR A 145 -26.73 -27.17 5.46
C THR A 145 -25.84 -26.57 4.37
N VAL A 146 -24.73 -25.96 4.76
CA VAL A 146 -23.80 -25.30 3.85
C VAL A 146 -22.47 -26.02 3.83
N ASP A 147 -22.01 -26.41 2.64
CA ASP A 147 -20.62 -26.84 2.44
C ASP A 147 -19.67 -25.65 2.56
N LEU A 148 -18.74 -25.72 3.51
CA LEU A 148 -17.83 -24.64 3.86
C LEU A 148 -16.55 -24.64 3.03
N LEU A 149 -16.10 -25.79 2.50
CA LEU A 149 -14.80 -25.90 1.83
C LEU A 149 -14.84 -26.69 0.52
N GLY A 150 -15.83 -27.56 0.30
CA GLY A 150 -16.03 -28.25 -0.97
C GLY A 150 -16.43 -27.24 -2.04
N CYS A 151 -15.67 -27.20 -3.13
CA CYS A 151 -15.86 -26.24 -4.21
C CYS A 151 -15.45 -26.85 -5.55
N PRO A 152 -16.00 -26.33 -6.67
CA PRO A 152 -15.55 -26.73 -8.00
C PRO A 152 -14.09 -26.32 -8.23
N THR A 153 -13.50 -26.86 -9.29
CA THR A 153 -12.19 -26.46 -9.79
C THR A 153 -12.35 -25.66 -11.08
N THR A 154 -11.42 -24.75 -11.32
CA THR A 154 -11.33 -24.01 -12.60
C THR A 154 -10.67 -24.87 -13.66
N ASP A 155 -10.72 -24.42 -14.92
CA ASP A 155 -10.03 -25.09 -16.03
C ASP A 155 -8.52 -25.25 -15.78
N GLY A 156 -7.93 -24.34 -15.00
CA GLY A 156 -6.52 -24.41 -14.57
C GLY A 156 -6.25 -25.35 -13.39
N GLY A 157 -7.26 -26.02 -12.86
CA GLY A 157 -7.15 -26.92 -11.70
C GLY A 157 -7.11 -26.22 -10.34
N THR A 158 -7.36 -24.91 -10.30
CA THR A 158 -7.42 -24.16 -9.02
C THR A 158 -8.78 -24.31 -8.36
N ALA A 159 -8.83 -24.37 -7.02
CA ALA A 159 -10.08 -24.27 -6.26
C ALA A 159 -10.88 -23.01 -6.64
N ALA A 160 -12.19 -23.12 -6.78
CA ALA A 160 -13.11 -22.02 -7.05
C ALA A 160 -14.20 -21.91 -5.97
N PRO A 161 -13.86 -21.43 -4.75
CA PRO A 161 -14.83 -21.28 -3.67
C PRO A 161 -15.99 -20.37 -4.06
N LEU A 162 -17.20 -20.74 -3.65
CA LEU A 162 -18.38 -19.91 -3.78
C LEU A 162 -18.25 -18.67 -2.91
N ALA A 163 -18.83 -17.54 -3.34
CA ALA A 163 -18.71 -16.27 -2.65
C ALA A 163 -19.07 -16.33 -1.15
N ARG A 164 -20.02 -17.19 -0.76
CA ARG A 164 -20.45 -17.41 0.64
C ARG A 164 -19.40 -18.10 1.51
N GLN A 165 -18.59 -18.98 0.93
CA GLN A 165 -17.59 -19.76 1.67
C GLN A 165 -16.50 -18.88 2.28
N TYR A 166 -16.11 -17.79 1.60
CA TYR A 166 -15.13 -16.82 2.10
C TYR A 166 -15.49 -16.16 3.44
N GLN A 167 -16.75 -16.17 3.84
CA GLN A 167 -17.22 -15.60 5.11
C GLN A 167 -17.73 -16.70 6.05
N LEU A 168 -18.53 -17.64 5.55
CA LEU A 168 -19.11 -18.71 6.37
C LEU A 168 -18.06 -19.68 6.91
N ALA A 169 -17.10 -20.11 6.07
CA ALA A 169 -16.05 -21.03 6.51
C ALA A 169 -15.15 -20.39 7.57
N THR A 170 -14.81 -19.11 7.36
CA THR A 170 -13.95 -18.36 8.27
C THR A 170 -14.65 -18.02 9.58
N ASP A 171 -15.95 -17.72 9.54
CA ASP A 171 -16.73 -17.45 10.73
C ASP A 171 -17.00 -18.74 11.53
N ALA A 172 -17.24 -19.87 10.87
CA ALA A 172 -17.36 -21.18 11.51
C ALA A 172 -16.09 -21.55 12.30
N LEU A 173 -14.90 -21.40 11.69
CA LEU A 173 -13.65 -21.64 12.40
C LEU A 173 -13.43 -20.63 13.55
N ALA A 174 -13.77 -19.35 13.34
CA ALA A 174 -13.65 -18.34 14.39
C ALA A 174 -14.51 -18.66 15.62
N ARG A 175 -15.75 -19.15 15.43
CA ARG A 175 -16.61 -19.60 16.54
C ARG A 175 -16.02 -20.79 17.30
N ARG A 176 -15.40 -21.74 16.59
CA ARG A 176 -14.72 -22.88 17.24
C ARG A 176 -13.53 -22.41 18.08
N ILE A 177 -12.75 -21.44 17.59
CA ILE A 177 -11.64 -20.84 18.36
C ILE A 177 -12.17 -20.12 19.62
N LEU A 178 -13.30 -19.44 19.52
CA LEU A 178 -13.94 -18.77 20.66
C LEU A 178 -14.48 -19.74 21.73
N ALA A 179 -14.69 -21.01 21.38
CA ALA A 179 -15.14 -22.04 22.32
C ALA A 179 -13.97 -22.70 23.09
N LEU A 180 -12.72 -22.36 22.77
CA LEU A 180 -11.55 -22.82 23.53
C LEU A 180 -11.45 -22.11 24.88
N ASP A 181 -10.73 -22.73 25.82
CA ASP A 181 -10.28 -22.05 27.03
C ASP A 181 -9.40 -20.83 26.68
N PRO A 182 -9.46 -19.75 27.47
CA PRO A 182 -8.64 -18.56 27.24
C PRO A 182 -7.15 -18.89 27.07
N TYR A 183 -6.49 -18.25 26.10
CA TYR A 183 -5.06 -18.47 25.88
C TYR A 183 -4.25 -17.97 27.08
N ASP A 184 -3.49 -18.85 27.72
CA ASP A 184 -2.57 -18.48 28.81
C ASP A 184 -1.21 -18.07 28.22
N SER A 185 -0.83 -16.80 28.42
CA SER A 185 0.47 -16.28 27.98
C SER A 185 1.58 -16.49 29.02
N GLY A 186 1.27 -17.08 30.18
CA GLY A 186 2.17 -17.20 31.34
C GLY A 186 2.23 -15.94 32.22
N ALA A 187 1.75 -14.80 31.72
CA ALA A 187 1.62 -13.53 32.46
C ALA A 187 0.16 -13.08 32.63
N GLY A 188 -0.79 -13.85 32.09
CA GLY A 188 -2.21 -13.56 32.08
C GLY A 188 -2.93 -14.37 31.00
N THR A 189 -4.25 -14.26 30.97
CA THR A 189 -5.08 -14.96 29.97
C THR A 189 -5.64 -13.99 28.95
N LEU A 190 -5.69 -14.40 27.68
CA LEU A 190 -6.35 -13.66 26.60
C LEU A 190 -7.72 -14.27 26.32
N ARG A 191 -8.75 -13.43 26.41
CA ARG A 191 -10.13 -13.76 26.05
C ARG A 191 -10.46 -13.05 24.75
N PHE A 192 -10.70 -13.83 23.71
CA PHE A 192 -11.02 -13.30 22.40
C PHE A 192 -12.52 -13.04 22.26
N ARG A 193 -12.85 -12.03 21.45
CA ARG A 193 -14.21 -11.73 20.99
C ARG A 193 -14.18 -11.55 19.48
N ALA A 194 -15.21 -12.04 18.80
CA ALA A 194 -15.30 -11.83 17.36
C ALA A 194 -15.66 -10.38 17.02
N VAL A 195 -15.14 -9.94 15.89
CA VAL A 195 -15.40 -8.64 15.27
C VAL A 195 -16.12 -8.94 13.94
N PRO A 196 -17.33 -8.43 13.74
CA PRO A 196 -18.07 -8.65 12.51
C PRO A 196 -17.33 -7.98 11.36
N ARG A 197 -17.19 -8.71 10.26
CA ARG A 197 -16.58 -8.22 9.02
C ARG A 197 -17.69 -7.76 8.08
N GLY A 198 -17.43 -6.65 7.39
CA GLY A 198 -18.37 -6.03 6.46
C GLY A 198 -18.94 -7.02 5.44
N PRO A 199 -20.14 -6.80 4.87
CA PRO A 199 -20.74 -7.71 3.88
C PRO A 199 -19.89 -7.96 2.62
N ARG A 200 -18.90 -7.09 2.38
CA ARG A 200 -17.90 -7.20 1.31
C ARG A 200 -16.48 -7.46 1.82
N GLN A 201 -16.31 -7.53 3.12
CA GLN A 201 -15.05 -7.90 3.75
C GLN A 201 -15.05 -9.41 3.92
N GLN A 202 -14.09 -10.07 3.30
CA GLN A 202 -13.89 -11.50 3.46
C GLN A 202 -13.19 -11.79 4.80
N GLY A 203 -13.38 -13.02 5.30
CA GLY A 203 -12.76 -13.51 6.53
C GLY A 203 -13.53 -13.22 7.81
N ALA A 204 -12.92 -13.63 8.93
CA ALA A 204 -13.34 -13.35 10.29
C ALA A 204 -12.17 -12.73 11.09
N GLU A 205 -12.47 -11.95 12.12
CA GLU A 205 -11.47 -11.39 13.03
C GLU A 205 -11.89 -11.61 14.47
N LEU A 206 -10.94 -12.02 15.31
CA LEU A 206 -11.05 -12.17 16.74
C LEU A 206 -10.06 -11.20 17.39
N VAL A 207 -10.48 -10.50 18.45
CA VAL A 207 -9.63 -9.54 19.17
C VAL A 207 -9.71 -9.82 20.66
N SER A 208 -8.56 -9.86 21.33
CA SER A 208 -8.47 -10.01 22.78
C SER A 208 -9.05 -8.80 23.50
N GLN A 209 -9.26 -8.90 24.80
CA GLN A 209 -9.49 -7.72 25.62
C GLN A 209 -8.38 -6.65 25.43
N PRO A 210 -8.70 -5.35 25.59
CA PRO A 210 -7.68 -4.31 25.64
C PRO A 210 -6.69 -4.54 26.79
N LEU A 211 -5.41 -4.48 26.46
CA LEU A 211 -4.26 -4.51 27.34
C LEU A 211 -3.57 -3.15 27.30
N TRP A 212 -2.74 -2.85 28.29
CA TRP A 212 -1.95 -1.63 28.31
C TRP A 212 -0.53 -1.88 28.81
N HIS A 213 0.37 -0.99 28.42
CA HIS A 213 1.75 -0.97 28.91
C HIS A 213 2.16 0.48 29.17
N ASP A 214 2.81 0.72 30.30
CA ASP A 214 3.36 2.04 30.61
C ASP A 214 4.67 2.25 29.83
N VAL A 215 4.73 3.34 29.08
CA VAL A 215 5.95 3.77 28.40
C VAL A 215 6.16 5.24 28.73
N LYS A 216 7.27 5.54 29.42
CA LYS A 216 7.63 6.90 29.86
C LYS A 216 6.51 7.57 30.69
N GLY A 217 5.84 6.82 31.56
CA GLY A 217 4.76 7.33 32.43
C GLY A 217 3.43 7.57 31.70
N ARG A 218 3.25 7.00 30.50
CA ARG A 218 2.00 7.03 29.74
C ARG A 218 1.55 5.62 29.40
N ASN A 219 0.26 5.35 29.61
CA ASN A 219 -0.37 4.09 29.23
C ASN A 219 -0.66 4.06 27.73
N TRP A 220 -0.14 3.04 27.05
CA TRP A 220 -0.42 2.76 25.66
C TRP A 220 -1.20 1.46 25.52
N TRP A 221 -2.34 1.53 24.84
CA TRP A 221 -3.31 0.44 24.80
C TRP A 221 -3.23 -0.35 23.50
N PHE A 222 -3.34 -1.68 23.62
CA PHE A 222 -3.30 -2.60 22.48
C PHE A 222 -4.11 -3.88 22.76
N SER A 223 -4.35 -4.68 21.73
CA SER A 223 -4.94 -6.01 21.82
C SER A 223 -4.22 -6.96 20.87
N ILE A 224 -4.28 -8.26 21.16
CA ILE A 224 -3.88 -9.30 20.20
C ILE A 224 -5.08 -9.62 19.32
N TYR A 225 -4.86 -9.78 18.02
CA TYR A 225 -5.91 -10.25 17.11
C TYR A 225 -5.52 -11.56 16.44
N ILE A 226 -6.53 -12.34 16.09
CA ILE A 226 -6.45 -13.51 15.21
C ILE A 226 -7.42 -13.25 14.06
N ALA A 227 -6.94 -13.33 12.83
CA ALA A 227 -7.80 -13.25 11.66
C ALA A 227 -7.80 -14.58 10.91
N VAL A 228 -8.97 -14.95 10.43
CA VAL A 228 -9.21 -16.14 9.63
C VAL A 228 -9.59 -15.69 8.23
N SER A 229 -8.93 -16.21 7.21
CA SER A 229 -9.23 -15.90 5.81
C SER A 229 -9.21 -17.16 4.94
N LEU A 230 -9.96 -17.15 3.84
CA LEU A 230 -10.00 -18.25 2.86
C LEU A 230 -9.28 -17.81 1.59
N HIS A 231 -8.32 -18.60 1.15
CA HIS A 231 -7.46 -18.32 0.00
C HIS A 231 -7.36 -19.52 -0.94
N THR A 232 -6.92 -19.24 -2.16
CA THR A 232 -6.64 -20.22 -3.20
C THR A 232 -5.16 -20.14 -3.56
N VAL A 233 -4.62 -21.23 -4.09
CA VAL A 233 -3.26 -21.30 -4.64
C VAL A 233 -3.39 -21.80 -6.07
N PRO A 234 -2.71 -21.19 -7.07
CA PRO A 234 -2.82 -21.62 -8.45
C PRO A 234 -2.56 -23.11 -8.59
N PHE A 235 -3.41 -23.76 -9.39
CA PHE A 235 -3.32 -25.16 -9.76
C PHE A 235 -3.55 -26.14 -8.60
N ASP A 236 -3.82 -25.65 -7.37
CA ASP A 236 -4.23 -26.50 -6.25
C ASP A 236 -5.77 -26.53 -6.19
N PRO A 237 -6.40 -27.71 -6.28
CA PRO A 237 -7.85 -27.83 -6.28
C PRO A 237 -8.46 -27.62 -4.88
N ARG A 238 -7.64 -27.44 -3.84
CA ARG A 238 -8.11 -27.28 -2.45
C ARG A 238 -7.98 -25.83 -1.99
N PRO A 239 -9.04 -25.22 -1.46
CA PRO A 239 -8.93 -23.92 -0.80
C PRO A 239 -8.22 -24.06 0.55
N ARG A 240 -7.60 -22.97 1.00
CA ARG A 240 -6.79 -22.91 2.22
C ARG A 240 -7.36 -21.90 3.20
N LEU A 241 -7.62 -22.31 4.44
CA LEU A 241 -7.89 -21.39 5.54
C LEU A 241 -6.55 -20.88 6.09
N HIS A 242 -6.36 -19.58 6.22
CA HIS A 242 -5.19 -18.98 6.84
C HIS A 242 -5.54 -18.41 8.21
N LEU A 243 -4.61 -18.57 9.16
CA LEU A 243 -4.62 -17.85 10.43
C LEU A 243 -3.54 -16.77 10.44
N HIS A 244 -3.92 -15.57 10.87
CA HIS A 244 -3.02 -14.43 10.98
C HIS A 244 -3.13 -13.80 12.36
N THR A 245 -2.03 -13.78 13.10
CA THR A 245 -1.95 -13.14 14.42
C THR A 245 -1.22 -11.81 14.35
N GLY A 246 -1.60 -10.86 15.19
CA GLY A 246 -0.91 -9.57 15.25
C GLY A 246 -1.37 -8.69 16.40
N VAL A 247 -0.92 -7.44 16.37
CA VAL A 247 -1.23 -6.41 17.37
C VAL A 247 -2.18 -5.37 16.78
N ARG A 248 -3.27 -5.08 17.50
CA ARG A 248 -4.18 -3.96 17.23
C ARG A 248 -3.93 -2.86 18.26
N ARG A 249 -3.61 -1.66 17.81
CA ARG A 249 -3.31 -0.50 18.65
C ARG A 249 -4.54 0.39 18.79
N TRP A 250 -4.70 1.03 19.94
CA TRP A 250 -5.86 1.87 20.25
C TRP A 250 -5.44 3.30 20.52
N VAL A 251 -6.21 4.27 20.01
CA VAL A 251 -5.98 5.68 20.32
C VAL A 251 -6.60 6.00 21.67
N THR A 252 -5.79 6.46 22.60
CA THR A 252 -6.21 6.89 23.94
C THR A 252 -5.67 8.26 24.32
N HIS A 253 -4.94 8.92 23.42
CA HIS A 253 -4.30 10.21 23.64
C HIS A 253 -4.85 11.24 22.65
N VAL A 254 -5.11 12.45 23.14
CA VAL A 254 -5.59 13.57 22.33
C VAL A 254 -4.43 14.44 21.85
N ASP A 255 -4.64 15.15 20.74
CA ASP A 255 -3.73 16.18 20.24
C ASP A 255 -3.79 17.39 21.18
N SER A 256 -2.63 17.78 21.73
CA SER A 256 -2.53 18.84 22.75
C SER A 256 -2.97 20.23 22.27
N ARG A 257 -3.03 20.48 20.96
CA ARG A 257 -3.47 21.77 20.39
C ARG A 257 -4.98 21.84 20.22
N THR A 258 -5.62 20.70 19.97
CA THR A 258 -7.07 20.64 19.67
C THR A 258 -7.89 20.01 20.79
N ASP A 259 -7.23 19.49 21.81
CA ASP A 259 -7.81 18.70 22.91
C ASP A 259 -8.71 17.56 22.42
N ARG A 260 -8.37 17.04 21.23
CA ARG A 260 -9.16 16.03 20.49
C ARG A 260 -8.24 15.05 19.79
N VAL A 261 -8.71 13.83 19.59
CA VAL A 261 -8.02 12.85 18.73
C VAL A 261 -7.94 13.37 17.29
N ARG A 262 -6.72 13.38 16.74
CA ARG A 262 -6.48 13.69 15.33
C ARG A 262 -6.95 12.54 14.44
N LEU A 263 -8.01 12.75 13.67
CA LEU A 263 -8.44 11.80 12.64
C LEU A 263 -7.81 12.16 11.28
N PRO A 264 -7.46 11.16 10.44
CA PRO A 264 -6.94 11.45 9.12
C PRO A 264 -8.02 12.07 8.22
N TYR A 265 -7.61 13.07 7.44
CA TYR A 265 -8.51 13.86 6.61
C TYR A 265 -9.16 12.99 5.51
N ARG A 266 -10.47 13.16 5.28
CA ARG A 266 -11.28 12.45 4.26
C ARG A 266 -11.43 10.93 4.44
N THR A 267 -10.87 10.33 5.48
CA THR A 267 -10.98 8.89 5.73
C THR A 267 -11.81 8.60 6.98
N ALA A 268 -12.72 7.64 6.89
CA ALA A 268 -13.53 7.25 8.04
C ALA A 268 -12.77 6.23 8.93
N THR A 269 -12.56 6.60 10.18
CA THR A 269 -11.84 5.81 11.20
C THR A 269 -12.73 4.74 11.79
N SER A 270 -12.20 3.53 12.03
CA SER A 270 -12.97 2.47 12.72
C SER A 270 -12.97 2.66 14.22
N VAL A 271 -14.16 2.48 14.82
CA VAL A 271 -14.35 2.42 16.27
C VAL A 271 -15.03 1.10 16.59
N TYR A 272 -14.47 0.37 17.55
CA TYR A 272 -15.02 -0.90 18.02
C TYR A 272 -15.86 -0.60 19.26
N LEU A 273 -17.11 -1.05 19.25
CA LEU A 273 -18.08 -0.85 20.32
C LEU A 273 -18.38 -2.17 21.00
N ARG A 274 -18.45 -2.15 22.33
CA ARG A 274 -18.91 -3.28 23.14
C ARG A 274 -20.12 -2.82 23.96
N PRO A 275 -21.35 -3.05 23.47
CA PRO A 275 -22.54 -2.75 24.26
C PRO A 275 -22.65 -3.72 25.44
N THR A 276 -23.06 -3.24 26.63
CA THR A 276 -23.33 -4.10 27.79
C THR A 276 -24.74 -4.67 27.78
N ILE A 277 -25.67 -4.03 27.06
CA ILE A 277 -27.03 -4.51 26.79
C ILE A 277 -27.32 -4.47 25.29
N PRO A 278 -28.26 -5.30 24.78
CA PRO A 278 -28.57 -5.33 23.35
C PRO A 278 -29.07 -3.97 22.84
N TRP A 279 -28.58 -3.54 21.67
CA TRP A 279 -28.99 -2.26 21.07
C TRP A 279 -30.49 -2.22 20.76
N LEU A 280 -31.02 -3.34 20.29
CA LEU A 280 -32.41 -3.49 19.88
C LEU A 280 -33.18 -4.21 20.98
N SER A 281 -34.33 -3.67 21.35
CA SER A 281 -35.22 -4.30 22.32
C SER A 281 -35.66 -5.69 21.83
N GLY A 282 -35.59 -6.70 22.71
CA GLY A 282 -35.97 -8.08 22.40
C GLY A 282 -34.90 -8.91 21.69
N THR A 283 -33.74 -8.35 21.35
CA THR A 283 -32.61 -9.11 20.78
C THR A 283 -31.71 -9.71 21.87
N PRO A 284 -31.02 -10.83 21.61
CA PRO A 284 -30.07 -11.43 22.55
C PRO A 284 -28.86 -10.52 22.81
N THR A 285 -28.22 -10.67 23.97
CA THR A 285 -26.90 -10.07 24.24
C THR A 285 -25.85 -10.74 23.37
N SER A 286 -24.99 -9.93 22.74
CA SER A 286 -23.87 -10.44 21.96
C SER A 286 -22.55 -10.22 22.70
N ASP A 287 -21.67 -11.22 22.65
CA ASP A 287 -20.29 -11.10 23.10
C ASP A 287 -19.35 -10.54 22.02
N ARG A 288 -19.86 -10.28 20.82
CA ARG A 288 -19.09 -9.74 19.68
C ARG A 288 -18.98 -8.23 19.77
N PHE A 289 -17.89 -7.68 19.20
CA PHE A 289 -17.80 -6.24 18.99
C PHE A 289 -18.78 -5.79 17.92
N ALA A 290 -19.25 -4.55 17.98
CA ALA A 290 -19.83 -3.86 16.84
C ALA A 290 -18.79 -2.92 16.22
N VAL A 291 -18.80 -2.73 14.90
CA VAL A 291 -17.84 -1.84 14.22
C VAL A 291 -18.60 -0.68 13.59
N VAL A 292 -18.21 0.54 13.95
CA VAL A 292 -18.72 1.76 13.33
C VAL A 292 -17.61 2.63 12.80
N ARG A 293 -17.98 3.60 11.97
CA ARG A 293 -17.05 4.50 11.29
C ARG A 293 -17.28 5.93 11.74
N LEU A 294 -16.20 6.61 12.10
CA LEU A 294 -16.19 8.01 12.53
C LEU A 294 -15.51 8.87 11.46
N ALA A 295 -16.17 9.95 11.03
CA ALA A 295 -15.66 10.83 9.98
C ALA A 295 -15.99 12.30 10.27
N TYR A 296 -15.20 13.21 9.72
CA TYR A 296 -15.51 14.64 9.75
C TYR A 296 -16.51 14.97 8.65
N ASP A 297 -17.68 15.49 9.00
CA ASP A 297 -18.65 16.00 8.03
C ASP A 297 -18.41 17.48 7.74
N ARG A 298 -18.34 17.81 6.45
CA ARG A 298 -18.07 19.18 6.02
C ARG A 298 -19.30 20.07 6.06
N SER A 299 -20.49 19.51 5.81
CA SER A 299 -21.73 20.27 5.83
C SER A 299 -22.08 20.75 7.23
N SER A 300 -22.03 19.85 8.21
CA SER A 300 -22.29 20.23 9.61
C SER A 300 -21.05 20.80 10.32
N ARG A 301 -19.85 20.65 9.74
CA ARG A 301 -18.56 20.99 10.37
C ARG A 301 -18.28 20.22 11.68
N GLU A 302 -18.94 19.09 11.88
CA GLU A 302 -18.83 18.26 13.09
C GLU A 302 -18.24 16.88 12.79
N TYR A 303 -17.77 16.19 13.83
CA TYR A 303 -17.47 14.77 13.74
C TYR A 303 -18.76 13.97 13.87
N VAL A 304 -19.05 13.18 12.85
CA VAL A 304 -20.24 12.34 12.82
C VAL A 304 -19.84 10.89 12.60
N TRP A 305 -20.64 10.00 13.18
CA TRP A 305 -20.66 8.63 12.72
C TRP A 305 -21.00 8.64 11.22
N GLY A 306 -20.12 8.08 10.40
CA GLY A 306 -20.15 8.24 8.95
C GLY A 306 -21.50 7.88 8.34
N GLY A 307 -21.95 8.65 7.35
CA GLY A 307 -23.31 8.58 6.79
C GLY A 307 -23.70 7.29 6.05
N ASN A 308 -22.75 6.37 5.83
CA ASN A 308 -23.01 5.00 5.36
C ASN A 308 -22.87 3.95 6.49
N GLY A 309 -22.64 4.41 7.72
CA GLY A 309 -22.69 3.64 8.94
C GLY A 309 -24.08 3.68 9.55
N PRO A 310 -24.32 2.85 10.58
CA PRO A 310 -25.64 2.65 11.13
C PRO A 310 -26.24 3.93 11.69
N ALA A 311 -25.43 4.84 12.24
CA ALA A 311 -25.86 5.94 13.10
C ALA A 311 -26.96 6.87 12.55
N ARG A 312 -27.03 7.13 11.24
CA ARG A 312 -28.13 7.94 10.67
C ARG A 312 -29.47 7.20 10.70
N ILE A 313 -29.45 5.90 10.41
CA ILE A 313 -30.59 4.99 10.58
C ILE A 313 -30.88 4.82 12.09
N LEU A 314 -29.83 4.71 12.93
CA LEU A 314 -29.98 4.57 14.39
C LEU A 314 -30.60 5.79 15.08
N ARG A 315 -30.36 7.02 14.61
CA ARG A 315 -30.99 8.23 15.17
C ARG A 315 -32.52 8.16 15.14
N ARG A 316 -33.09 7.34 14.25
CA ARG A 316 -34.53 7.15 14.08
C ARG A 316 -35.05 5.87 14.77
N LEU A 317 -34.18 5.12 15.45
CA LEU A 317 -34.53 3.93 16.21
C LEU A 317 -34.47 4.24 17.71
N SER A 318 -35.46 3.76 18.47
CA SER A 318 -35.39 3.73 19.92
C SER A 318 -34.42 2.62 20.35
N LEU A 319 -33.16 3.00 20.62
CA LEU A 319 -32.14 2.08 21.15
C LEU A 319 -32.36 1.86 22.66
N SER A 320 -32.04 0.67 23.15
CA SER A 320 -32.10 0.35 24.59
C SER A 320 -31.14 1.20 25.44
N GLN A 321 -30.11 1.76 24.81
CA GLN A 321 -29.11 2.66 25.41
C GLN A 321 -28.65 3.68 24.38
N PRO A 322 -28.21 4.88 24.82
CA PRO A 322 -27.70 5.89 23.90
C PRO A 322 -26.46 5.41 23.17
N PHE A 323 -26.34 5.79 21.90
CA PHE A 323 -25.14 5.59 21.12
C PHE A 323 -24.02 6.52 21.61
N PRO A 324 -22.72 6.13 21.60
CA PRO A 324 -21.64 6.99 22.02
C PRO A 324 -21.62 8.32 21.28
N ASP A 325 -21.42 9.40 22.02
CA ASP A 325 -21.27 10.74 21.47
C ASP A 325 -19.89 10.87 20.80
N PRO A 326 -19.82 11.21 19.49
CA PRO A 326 -18.55 11.37 18.77
C PRO A 326 -17.58 12.32 19.46
N ASP A 327 -18.08 13.45 19.95
CA ASP A 327 -17.24 14.52 20.50
C ASP A 327 -16.63 14.11 21.83
N ARG A 328 -17.42 13.55 22.76
CA ARG A 328 -16.91 13.00 24.03
C ARG A 328 -15.91 11.88 23.82
N LEU A 329 -16.12 11.02 22.82
CA LEU A 329 -15.17 9.96 22.49
C LEU A 329 -13.84 10.52 21.97
N LEU A 330 -13.87 11.61 21.21
CA LEU A 330 -12.67 12.25 20.66
C LEU A 330 -11.93 13.11 21.67
N THR A 331 -12.60 13.70 22.66
CA THR A 331 -11.97 14.52 23.72
C THR A 331 -11.46 13.69 24.89
N ALA A 332 -12.09 12.56 25.19
CA ALA A 332 -11.73 11.71 26.33
C ALA A 332 -11.67 10.21 25.98
N PRO A 333 -10.90 9.80 24.94
CA PRO A 333 -10.91 8.41 24.45
C PRO A 333 -10.50 7.36 25.50
N ALA A 334 -9.65 7.73 26.46
CA ALA A 334 -9.21 6.83 27.54
C ALA A 334 -10.35 6.39 28.47
N ASP A 335 -11.40 7.20 28.63
CA ASP A 335 -12.54 6.87 29.50
C ASP A 335 -13.42 5.75 28.93
N TRP A 336 -13.28 5.48 27.63
CA TRP A 336 -14.12 4.53 26.87
C TRP A 336 -13.49 3.15 26.68
N ILE A 337 -12.17 3.00 26.89
CA ILE A 337 -11.43 1.74 26.68
C ILE A 337 -11.32 0.90 27.95
N GLY A 338 -11.21 -0.43 27.82
CA GLY A 338 -11.19 -1.34 28.97
C GLY A 338 -12.58 -1.61 29.54
N ASP A 339 -12.65 -1.97 30.82
CA ASP A 339 -13.92 -2.29 31.50
C ASP A 339 -14.56 -1.06 32.15
N GLY A 340 -15.89 -1.03 32.19
CA GLY A 340 -16.66 0.11 32.70
C GLY A 340 -18.16 -0.05 32.45
N GLN A 341 -18.95 0.87 32.98
CA GLN A 341 -20.40 0.93 32.78
C GLN A 341 -20.76 1.39 31.36
N GLY A 342 -21.91 0.95 30.86
CA GLY A 342 -22.43 1.32 29.54
C GLY A 342 -21.59 0.80 28.36
N VAL A 343 -21.76 1.42 27.20
CA VAL A 343 -21.07 1.04 25.97
C VAL A 343 -19.58 1.38 26.07
N ARG A 344 -18.71 0.39 25.90
CA ARG A 344 -17.26 0.63 25.75
C ARG A 344 -16.92 0.89 24.28
N ALA A 345 -15.96 1.78 24.03
CA ALA A 345 -15.57 2.17 22.68
C ALA A 345 -14.04 2.28 22.57
N ALA A 346 -13.48 1.79 21.47
CA ALA A 346 -12.04 1.89 21.21
C ALA A 346 -11.78 2.34 19.77
N ILE A 347 -11.05 3.45 19.61
CA ILE A 347 -10.68 4.00 18.31
C ILE A 347 -9.45 3.26 17.79
N VAL A 348 -9.53 2.67 16.60
CA VAL A 348 -8.39 1.96 15.98
C VAL A 348 -7.31 2.97 15.56
N HIS A 349 -6.08 2.76 16.02
CA HIS A 349 -4.93 3.58 15.63
C HIS A 349 -4.51 3.33 14.17
N SER A 350 -4.03 4.40 13.52
CA SER A 350 -3.30 4.33 12.26
C SER A 350 -2.09 5.28 12.33
N THR A 351 -1.03 5.02 11.57
CA THR A 351 0.18 5.85 11.58
C THR A 351 -0.08 7.31 11.20
N ARG A 352 -1.15 7.59 10.44
CA ARG A 352 -1.59 8.96 10.10
C ARG A 352 -2.13 9.76 11.29
N MET A 353 -2.38 9.10 12.43
CA MET A 353 -2.85 9.73 13.67
C MET A 353 -1.71 10.09 14.63
N GLY A 354 -0.45 9.76 14.27
CA GLY A 354 0.73 9.98 15.10
C GLY A 354 1.39 8.68 15.56
N ALA A 355 2.47 8.83 16.34
CA ALA A 355 3.25 7.71 16.88
C ALA A 355 2.47 6.92 17.93
N HIS A 356 2.89 5.67 18.14
CA HIS A 356 2.36 4.78 19.16
C HIS A 356 3.47 3.88 19.68
N GLU A 357 3.71 3.88 20.99
CA GLU A 357 4.91 3.25 21.58
C GLU A 357 4.88 1.72 21.55
N ILE A 358 3.70 1.10 21.51
CA ILE A 358 3.59 -0.37 21.36
C ILE A 358 4.12 -0.80 19.99
N GLY A 359 5.14 -1.65 19.96
CA GLY A 359 5.75 -2.20 18.73
C GLY A 359 4.77 -3.05 17.91
N SER A 360 4.94 -3.07 16.59
CA SER A 360 4.04 -3.73 15.64
C SER A 360 4.27 -5.24 15.58
N GLY A 361 3.23 -6.01 15.24
CA GLY A 361 3.33 -7.44 14.95
C GLY A 361 3.72 -8.33 16.15
N LEU A 362 3.81 -9.64 15.91
CA LEU A 362 4.29 -10.64 16.87
C LEU A 362 5.47 -11.39 16.26
N MET A 363 6.49 -11.70 17.06
CA MET A 363 7.65 -12.48 16.59
C MET A 363 7.28 -13.95 16.37
N SER A 364 8.11 -14.65 15.59
CA SER A 364 7.81 -16.01 15.11
C SER A 364 7.46 -16.99 16.23
N HIS A 365 8.16 -16.94 17.36
CA HIS A 365 7.90 -17.87 18.46
C HIS A 365 6.57 -17.62 19.16
N GLN A 366 6.30 -16.39 19.59
CA GLN A 366 5.02 -16.02 20.18
C GLN A 366 3.85 -16.28 19.22
N ARG A 367 4.04 -15.97 17.93
CA ARG A 367 3.06 -16.28 16.88
C ARG A 367 2.77 -17.79 16.78
N SER A 368 3.80 -18.63 16.78
CA SER A 368 3.61 -20.08 16.70
C SER A 368 2.80 -20.61 17.88
N GLN A 369 3.04 -20.13 19.10
CA GLN A 369 2.32 -20.56 20.30
C GLN A 369 0.82 -20.21 20.25
N ILE A 370 0.50 -18.97 19.85
CA ILE A 370 -0.91 -18.55 19.69
C ILE A 370 -1.59 -19.35 18.56
N THR A 371 -0.85 -19.66 17.49
CA THR A 371 -1.38 -20.47 16.39
C THR A 371 -1.64 -21.91 16.83
N GLU A 372 -0.72 -22.53 17.57
CA GLU A 372 -0.88 -23.88 18.13
C GLU A 372 -2.06 -23.97 19.13
N TRP A 373 -2.30 -22.92 19.93
CA TRP A 373 -3.51 -22.83 20.74
C TRP A 373 -4.77 -22.79 19.87
N ALA A 374 -4.81 -21.92 18.85
CA ALA A 374 -5.96 -21.80 17.96
C ALA A 374 -6.23 -23.09 17.15
N GLU A 375 -5.20 -23.90 16.89
CA GLU A 375 -5.32 -25.18 16.19
C GLU A 375 -6.09 -26.25 16.96
N GLN A 376 -6.21 -26.12 18.28
CA GLN A 376 -7.03 -27.02 19.09
C GLN A 376 -8.51 -26.95 18.68
N ALA A 377 -8.92 -25.86 18.02
CA ALA A 377 -10.27 -25.68 17.51
C ALA A 377 -10.53 -26.29 16.13
N LEU A 378 -9.52 -26.84 15.43
CA LEU A 378 -9.75 -27.39 14.09
C LEU A 378 -10.73 -28.58 14.15
N PRO A 379 -11.70 -28.66 13.20
CA PRO A 379 -12.54 -29.84 13.07
C PRO A 379 -11.72 -31.04 12.58
N GLU A 380 -12.26 -32.24 12.82
CA GLU A 380 -11.70 -33.48 12.28
C GLU A 380 -11.57 -33.39 10.75
N GLY A 381 -10.47 -33.91 10.21
CA GLY A 381 -10.14 -33.84 8.78
C GLY A 381 -9.50 -32.53 8.31
N LEU A 382 -9.60 -31.42 9.07
CA LEU A 382 -8.88 -30.19 8.73
C LEU A 382 -7.47 -30.23 9.34
N ARG A 383 -6.45 -30.24 8.47
CA ARG A 383 -5.04 -30.34 8.90
C ARG A 383 -4.22 -29.16 8.40
N ARG A 384 -3.13 -28.87 9.12
CA ARG A 384 -2.12 -27.91 8.65
C ARG A 384 -1.53 -28.41 7.32
N VAL A 385 -1.29 -27.50 6.39
CA VAL A 385 -0.56 -27.82 5.15
C VAL A 385 0.83 -28.39 5.49
N PRO A 386 1.40 -29.26 4.64
CA PRO A 386 2.72 -29.83 4.88
C PRO A 386 3.78 -28.75 5.11
N LYS A 387 4.80 -29.09 5.90
CA LYS A 387 5.97 -28.25 6.09
C LYS A 387 6.66 -28.00 4.75
N LEU A 388 7.18 -26.79 4.56
CA LEU A 388 8.00 -26.50 3.40
C LEU A 388 9.45 -26.87 3.69
N THR A 389 10.10 -27.52 2.74
CA THR A 389 11.50 -27.94 2.84
C THR A 389 12.38 -27.04 1.99
N ARG A 390 13.68 -26.99 2.28
CA ARG A 390 14.62 -26.22 1.46
C ARG A 390 14.63 -26.72 0.03
N SER A 391 14.75 -25.78 -0.91
CA SER A 391 14.88 -26.10 -2.32
C SER A 391 16.03 -27.08 -2.61
N HIS A 392 15.78 -28.01 -3.51
CA HIS A 392 16.75 -28.95 -4.06
C HIS A 392 17.46 -28.41 -5.31
N ALA A 393 16.98 -27.29 -5.87
CA ALA A 393 17.51 -26.71 -7.09
C ALA A 393 18.86 -25.98 -6.91
N GLY A 394 19.38 -25.83 -5.70
CA GLY A 394 20.68 -25.18 -5.44
C GLY A 394 20.72 -24.39 -4.12
N PRO A 395 21.86 -23.74 -3.79
CA PRO A 395 21.97 -22.90 -2.61
C PRO A 395 21.04 -21.67 -2.71
N SER A 396 20.47 -21.27 -1.56
CA SER A 396 19.58 -20.10 -1.49
C SER A 396 20.30 -18.77 -1.76
N ALA A 397 21.60 -18.70 -1.56
CA ALA A 397 22.40 -17.52 -1.86
C ALA A 397 22.91 -17.54 -3.32
N PRO A 398 22.97 -16.39 -4.02
CA PRO A 398 23.66 -16.29 -5.30
C PRO A 398 25.19 -16.42 -5.12
N SER A 399 25.89 -16.79 -6.19
CA SER A 399 27.36 -17.00 -6.14
C SER A 399 28.14 -15.73 -5.81
N ASN A 400 27.63 -14.57 -6.23
CA ASN A 400 28.24 -13.26 -6.00
C ASN A 400 27.61 -12.51 -4.81
N GLN A 401 27.02 -13.24 -3.85
CA GLN A 401 26.42 -12.63 -2.65
C GLN A 401 27.44 -11.75 -1.93
N ARG A 402 26.98 -10.58 -1.48
CA ARG A 402 27.77 -9.70 -0.63
C ARG A 402 28.13 -10.39 0.69
N VAL A 403 29.41 -10.38 1.02
CA VAL A 403 29.90 -10.89 2.31
C VAL A 403 29.86 -9.76 3.35
N THR A 404 29.43 -10.06 4.57
CA THR A 404 29.52 -9.12 5.70
C THR A 404 30.86 -9.35 6.43
N PRO A 405 31.87 -8.50 6.22
CA PRO A 405 33.19 -8.69 6.84
C PRO A 405 33.15 -8.39 8.35
N SER A 406 33.86 -9.19 9.13
CA SER A 406 33.96 -9.05 10.59
C SER A 406 35.10 -8.15 11.06
N THR A 407 36.10 -7.88 10.21
CA THR A 407 37.28 -7.06 10.52
C THR A 407 37.26 -5.74 9.77
N ASP A 408 37.90 -4.70 10.31
CA ASP A 408 37.94 -3.40 9.64
C ASP A 408 38.74 -3.42 8.33
N VAL A 409 39.78 -4.25 8.25
CA VAL A 409 40.50 -4.52 6.99
C VAL A 409 39.55 -5.15 5.97
N GLY A 410 38.75 -6.13 6.38
CA GLY A 410 37.73 -6.75 5.53
C GLY A 410 36.65 -5.76 5.09
N LYS A 411 36.17 -4.87 5.98
CA LYS A 411 35.21 -3.81 5.65
C LYS A 411 35.75 -2.88 4.57
N LYS A 412 37.01 -2.43 4.71
CA LYS A 412 37.67 -1.58 3.71
C LYS A 412 37.85 -2.28 2.37
N ALA A 413 38.26 -3.55 2.38
CA ALA A 413 38.41 -4.34 1.15
C ALA A 413 37.08 -4.54 0.43
N GLU A 414 36.00 -4.87 1.15
CA GLU A 414 34.66 -5.03 0.60
C GLU A 414 34.11 -3.70 0.06
N GLN A 415 34.36 -2.59 0.76
CA GLN A 415 33.99 -1.26 0.28
C GLN A 415 34.71 -0.90 -1.03
N ALA A 416 36.01 -1.17 -1.12
CA ALA A 416 36.80 -0.95 -2.34
C ALA A 416 36.31 -1.82 -3.51
N ARG A 417 36.01 -3.10 -3.26
CA ARG A 417 35.42 -4.01 -4.25
C ARG A 417 34.05 -3.51 -4.74
N ALA A 418 33.17 -3.11 -3.83
CA ALA A 418 31.84 -2.59 -4.18
C ALA A 418 31.93 -1.27 -4.97
N ALA A 419 32.85 -0.37 -4.60
CA ALA A 419 33.11 0.85 -5.33
C ALA A 419 33.60 0.57 -6.77
N HIS A 420 34.57 -0.33 -6.93
CA HIS A 420 35.06 -0.75 -8.25
C HIS A 420 33.95 -1.37 -9.11
N ALA A 421 33.14 -2.27 -8.55
CA ALA A 421 31.99 -2.86 -9.25
C ALA A 421 30.97 -1.80 -9.70
N ARG A 422 30.70 -0.78 -8.87
CA ARG A 422 29.83 0.35 -9.25
C ARG A 422 30.41 1.18 -10.39
N ARG A 423 31.72 1.45 -10.41
CA ARG A 423 32.35 2.18 -11.52
C ARG A 423 32.22 1.40 -12.84
N ILE A 424 32.48 0.10 -12.83
CA ILE A 424 32.29 -0.74 -14.04
C ILE A 424 30.82 -0.71 -14.48
N ALA A 425 29.88 -0.94 -13.57
CA ALA A 425 28.46 -0.92 -13.88
C ALA A 425 27.98 0.46 -14.38
N LEU A 426 28.56 1.55 -13.86
CA LEU A 426 28.29 2.91 -14.33
C LEU A 426 28.83 3.17 -15.73
N ALA A 427 30.07 2.74 -16.02
CA ALA A 427 30.65 2.84 -17.36
C ALA A 427 29.80 2.06 -18.39
N VAL A 428 29.37 0.84 -18.04
CA VAL A 428 28.45 0.02 -18.84
C VAL A 428 27.13 0.75 -19.08
N ALA A 429 26.51 1.27 -18.03
CA ALA A 429 25.25 1.99 -18.14
C ALA A 429 25.35 3.21 -19.08
N MET A 430 26.47 3.94 -19.06
CA MET A 430 26.70 5.06 -19.98
C MET A 430 26.76 4.61 -21.44
N LYS A 431 27.44 3.49 -21.74
CA LYS A 431 27.47 2.96 -23.10
C LYS A 431 26.07 2.53 -23.57
N VAL A 432 25.30 1.86 -22.71
CA VAL A 432 23.90 1.47 -22.98
C VAL A 432 22.99 2.68 -23.20
N ASN A 433 23.25 3.81 -22.51
CA ASN A 433 22.48 5.05 -22.69
C ASN A 433 22.69 5.70 -24.07
N ILE A 434 23.90 5.59 -24.61
CA ILE A 434 24.27 6.07 -25.95
C ILE A 434 23.71 5.12 -27.01
N ASN A 435 23.98 3.81 -26.87
CA ASN A 435 23.51 2.78 -27.78
C ASN A 435 22.89 1.62 -26.98
N PRO A 436 21.56 1.41 -27.05
CA PRO A 436 20.88 0.38 -26.26
C PRO A 436 21.16 -1.07 -26.73
N VAL A 437 22.03 -1.28 -27.73
CA VAL A 437 22.51 -2.62 -28.12
C VAL A 437 23.50 -3.14 -27.07
N PRO A 438 23.37 -4.39 -26.59
CA PRO A 438 24.25 -4.93 -25.55
C PRO A 438 25.69 -5.07 -26.05
N VAL A 439 26.58 -4.20 -25.53
CA VAL A 439 28.04 -4.25 -25.72
C VAL A 439 28.62 -5.38 -24.87
N LEU A 440 29.51 -6.20 -25.44
CA LEU A 440 30.18 -7.26 -24.69
C LEU A 440 31.24 -6.69 -23.73
N PRO A 441 31.48 -7.30 -22.55
CA PRO A 441 32.55 -6.90 -21.63
C PRO A 441 33.94 -6.79 -22.28
N ALA A 442 34.23 -7.59 -23.30
CA ALA A 442 35.49 -7.54 -24.04
C ALA A 442 35.63 -6.26 -24.89
N GLU A 443 34.52 -5.72 -25.41
CA GLU A 443 34.51 -4.48 -26.19
C GLU A 443 34.63 -3.25 -25.28
N LEU A 444 34.19 -3.36 -24.01
CA LEU A 444 34.39 -2.33 -22.98
C LEU A 444 35.87 -2.06 -22.69
N ALA A 445 36.74 -3.06 -22.83
CA ALA A 445 38.20 -2.93 -22.65
C ALA A 445 38.94 -2.44 -23.91
N SER A 446 38.28 -2.40 -25.07
CA SER A 446 38.89 -2.07 -26.36
C SER A 446 38.75 -0.60 -26.79
N ASP A 447 37.92 0.17 -26.10
CA ASP A 447 37.79 1.62 -26.34
C ASP A 447 39.05 2.35 -25.84
N ALA A 448 39.66 3.16 -26.70
CA ALA A 448 40.89 3.89 -26.38
C ALA A 448 40.72 4.97 -25.27
N MET A 449 39.47 5.35 -24.95
CA MET A 449 39.15 6.33 -23.91
C MET A 449 37.94 5.90 -23.06
N PRO A 450 38.00 6.02 -21.72
CA PRO A 450 36.90 5.67 -20.83
C PRO A 450 35.72 6.65 -20.96
N PRO A 451 34.46 6.20 -20.78
CA PRO A 451 33.28 7.07 -20.93
C PRO A 451 33.25 8.19 -19.88
N THR A 452 32.77 9.36 -20.30
CA THR A 452 32.54 10.50 -19.38
C THR A 452 31.13 10.43 -18.80
N VAL A 453 31.02 10.43 -17.48
CA VAL A 453 29.78 10.55 -16.72
C VAL A 453 29.65 11.99 -16.24
N LYS A 454 28.58 12.67 -16.64
CA LYS A 454 28.25 14.00 -16.13
C LYS A 454 27.16 13.92 -15.06
N ALA A 455 27.44 14.51 -13.90
CA ALA A 455 26.49 14.66 -12.81
C ALA A 455 26.44 16.13 -12.37
N ARG A 456 25.30 16.55 -11.82
CA ARG A 456 25.11 17.90 -11.28
C ARG A 456 24.83 17.85 -9.79
N LEU A 457 25.37 18.82 -9.07
CA LEU A 457 25.01 19.13 -7.69
C LEU A 457 24.40 20.53 -7.69
N LEU A 458 23.08 20.59 -7.52
CA LEU A 458 22.32 21.83 -7.43
C LEU A 458 22.11 22.14 -5.94
N TRP A 459 22.89 23.06 -5.39
CA TRP A 459 23.00 23.28 -3.95
C TRP A 459 22.55 24.67 -3.53
N GLN A 460 22.19 24.81 -2.26
CA GLN A 460 21.83 26.04 -1.57
C GLN A 460 22.77 26.32 -0.39
N THR A 461 23.17 25.27 0.35
CA THR A 461 24.06 25.36 1.52
C THR A 461 25.43 24.72 1.26
N SER A 462 26.49 25.32 1.79
CA SER A 462 27.85 24.79 1.66
C SER A 462 28.03 23.46 2.40
N SER A 463 27.36 23.28 3.55
CA SER A 463 27.42 22.04 4.34
C SER A 463 26.90 20.83 3.56
N LEU A 464 25.73 20.95 2.91
CA LEU A 464 25.20 19.88 2.06
C LEU A 464 26.08 19.66 0.84
N ARG A 465 26.57 20.74 0.22
CA ARG A 465 27.48 20.65 -0.93
C ARG A 465 28.70 19.80 -0.61
N ASP A 466 29.40 20.11 0.47
CA ASP A 466 30.64 19.44 0.86
C ASP A 466 30.39 17.97 1.23
N ALA A 467 29.30 17.70 1.97
CA ALA A 467 28.86 16.33 2.28
C ALA A 467 28.52 15.53 1.01
N ALA A 468 27.83 16.14 0.04
CA ALA A 468 27.46 15.49 -1.21
C ALA A 468 28.68 15.15 -2.09
N ILE A 469 29.68 16.03 -2.14
CA ILE A 469 30.96 15.79 -2.83
C ILE A 469 31.71 14.63 -2.16
N GLY A 470 31.82 14.64 -0.83
CA GLY A 470 32.46 13.55 -0.08
C GLY A 470 31.76 12.20 -0.29
N ALA A 471 30.43 12.19 -0.26
CA ALA A 471 29.64 10.97 -0.41
C ALA A 471 29.80 10.32 -1.79
N ILE A 472 29.76 11.07 -2.89
CA ILE A 472 29.94 10.48 -4.24
C ILE A 472 31.36 9.94 -4.44
N ALA A 473 32.38 10.64 -3.91
CA ALA A 473 33.75 10.17 -3.93
C ALA A 473 33.90 8.85 -3.16
N GLU A 474 33.29 8.73 -1.97
CA GLU A 474 33.33 7.50 -1.17
C GLU A 474 32.55 6.34 -1.82
N ILE A 475 31.36 6.60 -2.37
CA ILE A 475 30.51 5.57 -3.01
C ILE A 475 31.20 4.91 -4.19
N LEU A 476 31.93 5.70 -4.98
CA LEU A 476 32.64 5.29 -6.19
C LEU A 476 34.13 5.01 -5.94
N GLY A 477 34.64 5.21 -4.73
CA GLY A 477 36.04 5.00 -4.35
C GLY A 477 36.99 5.85 -5.20
N LEU A 478 36.71 7.15 -5.32
CA LEU A 478 37.50 8.11 -6.09
C LEU A 478 38.62 8.68 -5.22
N GLU A 479 39.83 8.75 -5.75
CA GLU A 479 41.00 9.28 -5.05
C GLU A 479 41.21 10.77 -5.32
N GLY A 480 41.65 11.49 -4.29
CA GLY A 480 41.89 12.93 -4.33
C GLY A 480 40.62 13.77 -4.27
N ASP A 481 40.79 15.08 -4.41
CA ASP A 481 39.72 16.08 -4.37
C ASP A 481 38.99 16.26 -5.72
N GLY A 482 39.46 15.59 -6.78
CA GLY A 482 39.04 15.82 -8.16
C GLY A 482 39.92 16.90 -8.79
N ARG A 483 40.78 16.53 -9.75
CA ARG A 483 41.84 17.45 -10.22
C ARG A 483 41.27 18.56 -11.13
N TRP A 484 41.44 19.82 -10.73
CA TRP A 484 41.39 21.00 -11.60
C TRP A 484 42.80 21.61 -11.75
N PRO A 485 43.20 22.16 -12.93
CA PRO A 485 44.46 22.89 -13.08
C PRO A 485 44.36 24.30 -12.43
N GLU A 486 45.13 24.59 -11.37
CA GLU A 486 45.31 25.90 -10.66
C GLU A 486 44.29 26.28 -9.56
N PRO A 487 44.68 27.05 -8.50
CA PRO A 487 44.91 26.50 -7.16
C PRO A 487 43.70 26.58 -6.21
N ALA A 488 43.63 25.58 -5.34
CA ALA A 488 42.85 25.43 -4.09
C ALA A 488 41.38 25.91 -4.11
N TYR A 489 40.49 24.92 -3.99
CA TYR A 489 39.11 25.00 -3.53
C TYR A 489 38.82 26.19 -2.60
N THR A 490 38.27 27.29 -3.14
CA THR A 490 37.72 28.37 -2.33
C THR A 490 36.21 28.36 -2.44
N GLN A 491 35.54 28.64 -1.32
CA GLN A 491 34.11 28.91 -1.28
C GLN A 491 33.69 29.93 -2.35
N ALA A 492 34.55 30.91 -2.65
CA ALA A 492 34.37 31.92 -3.70
C ALA A 492 34.29 31.37 -5.13
N ALA A 493 34.87 30.21 -5.43
CA ALA A 493 34.73 29.56 -6.74
C ALA A 493 33.33 28.95 -6.90
N PHE A 494 32.85 28.24 -5.87
CA PHE A 494 31.49 27.71 -5.85
C PHE A 494 30.43 28.81 -5.87
N ASP A 495 30.64 29.90 -5.12
CA ASP A 495 29.68 31.02 -5.08
C ASP A 495 29.60 31.80 -6.40
N ARG A 496 30.66 31.79 -7.22
CA ARG A 496 30.68 32.42 -8.56
C ARG A 496 30.22 31.49 -9.68
N ALA A 497 30.00 30.20 -9.39
CA ALA A 497 29.57 29.22 -10.37
C ALA A 497 28.18 29.59 -10.92
N LYS A 498 28.03 29.53 -12.24
CA LYS A 498 26.79 29.84 -12.96
C LYS A 498 26.60 28.88 -14.14
N PRO A 499 25.39 28.72 -14.69
CA PRO A 499 25.19 27.91 -15.88
C PRO A 499 26.20 28.25 -16.99
N GLY A 500 26.84 27.22 -17.54
CA GLY A 500 27.88 27.33 -18.58
C GLY A 500 29.29 27.59 -18.03
N SER A 501 29.43 27.91 -16.74
CA SER A 501 30.71 28.04 -16.02
C SER A 501 30.56 27.51 -14.58
N PRO A 502 30.30 26.20 -14.41
CA PRO A 502 30.14 25.60 -13.08
C PRO A 502 31.47 25.49 -12.35
N ALA A 503 31.41 25.31 -11.04
CA ALA A 503 32.52 24.72 -10.30
C ALA A 503 32.52 23.22 -10.62
N LEU A 504 33.43 22.78 -11.49
CA LEU A 504 33.46 21.41 -11.99
C LEU A 504 34.57 20.61 -11.29
N LEU A 505 34.27 19.36 -10.95
CA LEU A 505 35.18 18.42 -10.31
C LEU A 505 35.36 17.22 -11.22
N VAL A 506 36.61 16.83 -11.45
CA VAL A 506 36.94 15.77 -12.41
C VAL A 506 37.76 14.68 -11.75
N TRP A 507 37.20 13.48 -11.71
CA TRP A 507 37.94 12.27 -11.33
C TRP A 507 38.12 11.39 -12.57
N ARG A 508 39.34 10.92 -12.79
CA ARG A 508 39.68 9.98 -13.86
C ARG A 508 40.05 8.65 -13.24
N THR A 509 39.31 7.60 -13.58
CA THR A 509 39.63 6.22 -13.22
C THR A 509 39.86 5.40 -14.49
N PRO A 510 40.41 4.19 -14.39
CA PRO A 510 40.56 3.32 -15.57
C PRO A 510 39.22 3.01 -16.25
N GLU A 511 38.12 3.00 -15.49
CA GLU A 511 36.80 2.60 -15.98
C GLU A 511 35.97 3.77 -16.54
N LEU A 512 36.11 4.99 -16.01
CA LEU A 512 35.32 6.17 -16.39
C LEU A 512 36.01 7.50 -16.03
N THR A 513 35.53 8.59 -16.62
CA THR A 513 35.77 9.96 -16.13
C THR A 513 34.49 10.52 -15.52
N LEU A 514 34.50 10.91 -14.24
CA LEU A 514 33.36 11.57 -13.59
C LEU A 514 33.56 13.09 -13.61
N GLU A 515 32.61 13.81 -14.19
CA GLU A 515 32.48 15.27 -14.16
C GLU A 515 31.31 15.66 -13.25
N LEU A 516 31.58 16.14 -12.04
CA LEU A 516 30.57 16.69 -11.14
C LEU A 516 30.51 18.21 -11.28
N ARG A 517 29.40 18.72 -11.79
CA ARG A 517 29.15 20.14 -12.04
C ARG A 517 28.36 20.72 -10.87
N CYS A 518 28.99 21.56 -10.06
CA CYS A 518 28.37 22.16 -8.88
C CYS A 518 27.85 23.56 -9.23
N LEU A 519 26.55 23.75 -9.03
CA LEU A 519 25.84 25.00 -9.32
C LEU A 519 24.99 25.40 -8.12
N ARG A 520 25.08 26.67 -7.73
CA ARG A 520 24.18 27.20 -6.71
C ARG A 520 22.81 27.46 -7.33
N LEU A 521 21.75 27.03 -6.66
CA LEU A 521 20.39 27.41 -7.03
C LEU A 521 20.20 28.88 -6.65
N VAL A 522 20.03 29.73 -7.67
CA VAL A 522 19.85 31.18 -7.56
C VAL A 522 18.48 31.57 -8.11
N ASN A 523 18.06 32.82 -7.92
CA ASN A 523 16.82 33.39 -8.48
C ASN A 523 15.54 32.61 -8.11
N GLY A 524 15.47 32.10 -6.88
CA GLY A 524 14.28 31.45 -6.35
C GLY A 524 13.93 30.09 -6.97
N LEU A 525 14.85 29.45 -7.70
CA LEU A 525 14.59 28.17 -8.37
C LEU A 525 14.15 27.05 -7.42
N ALA A 526 14.67 27.02 -6.19
CA ALA A 526 14.30 26.05 -5.15
C ALA A 526 13.28 26.62 -4.12
N GLU A 527 12.93 27.90 -4.25
CA GLU A 527 12.04 28.61 -3.33
C GLU A 527 10.56 28.40 -3.70
N THR A 528 9.65 28.97 -2.92
CA THR A 528 8.18 28.91 -3.13
C THR A 528 7.77 29.14 -4.59
N LEU A 529 6.75 28.41 -5.07
CA LEU A 529 6.11 28.68 -6.36
C LEU A 529 5.41 30.06 -6.41
N GLY A 530 5.19 30.70 -5.25
CA GLY A 530 4.67 32.06 -5.18
C GLY A 530 3.20 32.17 -5.57
N ILE A 531 2.40 31.13 -5.33
CA ILE A 531 0.99 31.11 -5.71
C ILE A 531 0.22 32.05 -4.78
N ASP A 532 -0.50 33.02 -5.33
CA ASP A 532 -1.38 33.87 -4.53
C ASP A 532 -2.50 33.00 -3.89
N PRO A 533 -2.58 32.92 -2.55
CA PRO A 533 -3.62 32.15 -1.86
C PRO A 533 -5.06 32.57 -2.24
N LYS A 534 -5.21 33.83 -2.68
CA LYS A 534 -6.49 34.42 -3.09
C LYS A 534 -6.82 34.14 -4.56
N ALA A 535 -5.89 33.71 -5.40
CA ALA A 535 -6.13 33.47 -6.83
C ALA A 535 -7.27 32.48 -7.10
N ARG A 536 -8.10 32.79 -8.08
CA ARG A 536 -9.19 31.95 -8.58
C ARG A 536 -9.19 31.98 -10.13
N PRO A 537 -9.31 30.82 -10.82
CA PRO A 537 -9.41 29.47 -10.27
C PRO A 537 -8.04 28.91 -9.80
N LYS A 538 -8.01 28.31 -8.60
CA LYS A 538 -6.78 27.80 -7.96
C LYS A 538 -6.02 26.74 -8.79
N GLY A 539 -6.75 25.97 -9.60
CA GLY A 539 -6.14 24.93 -10.45
C GLY A 539 -5.26 25.52 -11.53
N LYS A 540 -5.75 26.57 -12.20
CA LYS A 540 -5.02 27.29 -13.25
C LYS A 540 -3.79 28.00 -12.70
N ALA A 541 -3.94 28.74 -11.59
CA ALA A 541 -2.82 29.41 -10.94
C ALA A 541 -1.69 28.44 -10.52
N LEU A 542 -2.04 27.23 -10.07
CA LEU A 542 -1.07 26.18 -9.77
C LEU A 542 -0.39 25.64 -11.04
N ALA A 543 -1.16 25.39 -12.10
CA ALA A 543 -0.61 24.94 -13.38
C ALA A 543 0.36 25.98 -13.96
N ASP A 544 -0.06 27.24 -14.03
CA ASP A 544 0.77 28.35 -14.54
C ASP A 544 2.07 28.50 -13.73
N ALA A 545 2.01 28.39 -12.39
CA ALA A 545 3.18 28.48 -11.53
C ALA A 545 4.13 27.27 -11.71
N ILE A 546 3.58 26.06 -11.88
CA ILE A 546 4.36 24.87 -12.20
C ILE A 546 5.06 25.04 -13.55
N ASP A 547 4.35 25.52 -14.57
CA ASP A 547 4.89 25.69 -15.92
C ASP A 547 5.95 26.78 -15.98
N ALA A 548 5.75 27.91 -15.30
CA ALA A 548 6.75 28.96 -15.18
C ALA A 548 8.05 28.43 -14.54
N ARG A 549 7.93 27.72 -13.39
CA ARG A 549 9.11 27.15 -12.72
C ARG A 549 9.78 26.04 -13.55
N ARG A 550 8.99 25.21 -14.23
CA ARG A 550 9.46 24.17 -15.16
C ARG A 550 10.31 24.77 -16.27
N GLN A 551 9.85 25.84 -16.92
CA GLN A 551 10.58 26.53 -17.99
C GLN A 551 11.88 27.18 -17.50
N MET A 552 11.85 27.80 -16.31
CA MET A 552 13.04 28.41 -15.70
C MET A 552 14.14 27.37 -15.44
N ILE A 553 13.78 26.21 -14.87
CA ILE A 553 14.74 25.13 -14.59
C ILE A 553 15.29 24.52 -15.87
N ARG A 554 14.42 24.28 -16.85
CA ARG A 554 14.85 23.77 -18.16
C ARG A 554 15.89 24.69 -18.77
N SER A 555 15.60 25.99 -18.84
CA SER A 555 16.51 27.00 -19.41
C SER A 555 17.82 27.07 -18.63
N PHE A 556 17.77 27.00 -17.29
CA PHE A 556 18.95 27.00 -16.43
C PHE A 556 19.88 25.81 -16.72
N LEU A 557 19.32 24.62 -16.94
CA LEU A 557 20.09 23.40 -17.21
C LEU A 557 20.60 23.34 -18.66
N GLU A 558 19.79 23.74 -19.63
CA GLU A 558 20.21 23.84 -21.04
C GLU A 558 21.37 24.85 -21.20
N ALA A 559 21.31 25.98 -20.49
CA ALA A 559 22.42 26.95 -20.44
C ALA A 559 23.71 26.37 -19.82
N ASP A 560 23.61 25.34 -18.99
CA ASP A 560 24.75 24.57 -18.46
C ASP A 560 25.15 23.36 -19.34
N GLY A 561 24.54 23.22 -20.52
CA GLY A 561 24.85 22.17 -21.48
C GLY A 561 24.18 20.83 -21.20
N ALA A 562 23.09 20.80 -20.43
CA ALA A 562 22.21 19.62 -20.37
C ALA A 562 21.52 19.40 -21.73
N HIS A 563 21.29 18.14 -22.09
CA HIS A 563 20.66 17.78 -23.36
C HIS A 563 19.76 16.55 -23.22
N ALA A 564 18.57 16.61 -23.85
CA ALA A 564 17.56 15.55 -23.74
C ALA A 564 18.03 14.16 -24.22
N ASP A 565 18.94 14.11 -25.20
CA ASP A 565 19.46 12.86 -25.77
C ASP A 565 20.53 12.17 -24.90
N HIS A 566 21.09 12.89 -23.94
CA HIS A 566 22.15 12.42 -23.04
C HIS A 566 21.65 12.51 -21.59
N PRO A 567 20.94 11.47 -21.09
CA PRO A 567 20.43 11.47 -19.73
C PRO A 567 21.55 11.64 -18.70
N GLU A 568 21.42 12.66 -17.85
CA GLU A 568 22.35 12.97 -16.77
C GLU A 568 21.62 12.90 -15.42
N LEU A 569 22.36 12.99 -14.31
CA LEU A 569 21.82 12.95 -12.95
C LEU A 569 22.09 14.27 -12.22
N ALA A 570 21.10 14.79 -11.51
CA ALA A 570 21.24 15.89 -10.56
C ALA A 570 20.84 15.47 -9.14
N LEU A 571 21.68 15.80 -8.17
CA LEU A 571 21.29 15.89 -6.76
C LEU A 571 20.89 17.34 -6.48
N VAL A 572 19.66 17.54 -6.00
CA VAL A 572 19.02 18.85 -5.87
C VAL A 572 18.67 19.11 -4.41
N GLU A 573 19.24 20.18 -3.85
CA GLU A 573 18.91 20.64 -2.50
C GLU A 573 17.62 21.47 -2.50
N ILE A 574 16.66 21.11 -1.66
CA ILE A 574 15.34 21.75 -1.56
C ILE A 574 14.92 21.91 -0.10
N ASP A 575 14.10 22.91 0.21
CA ASP A 575 13.50 23.04 1.54
C ASP A 575 12.48 21.93 1.82
N ARG A 576 12.10 21.78 3.09
CA ARG A 576 11.07 20.81 3.47
C ARG A 576 9.71 21.36 3.10
N ARG A 577 8.77 20.46 2.84
CA ARG A 577 7.40 20.82 2.47
C ARG A 577 6.73 21.75 3.50
N GLN A 578 6.99 21.54 4.79
CA GLN A 578 6.44 22.33 5.90
C GLN A 578 7.05 23.73 6.01
N ASP A 579 8.14 24.01 5.28
CA ASP A 579 8.82 25.31 5.32
C ASP A 579 8.21 26.30 4.33
N TYR A 580 7.41 25.81 3.38
CA TYR A 580 6.62 26.65 2.48
C TYR A 580 5.34 27.11 3.18
N ALA A 581 4.92 28.36 2.92
CA ALA A 581 3.72 28.94 3.53
C ALA A 581 2.44 28.15 3.23
N HIS A 582 2.37 27.47 2.08
CA HIS A 582 1.26 26.61 1.71
C HIS A 582 1.76 25.31 1.04
N ASN A 583 1.09 24.18 1.30
CA ASN A 583 1.46 22.86 0.73
C ASN A 583 1.41 22.77 -0.81
N LEU A 584 0.83 23.77 -1.48
CA LEU A 584 0.76 23.87 -2.95
C LEU A 584 1.93 24.68 -3.52
N ASP A 585 2.69 25.38 -2.68
CA ASP A 585 3.85 26.17 -3.08
C ASP A 585 5.14 25.35 -3.19
N ASP A 586 5.09 24.06 -2.87
CA ASP A 586 6.22 23.14 -2.97
C ASP A 586 6.68 23.00 -4.43
N PRO A 587 7.89 23.46 -4.79
CA PRO A 587 8.38 23.47 -6.17
C PRO A 587 8.92 22.10 -6.62
N LYS A 588 9.00 21.08 -5.74
CA LYS A 588 9.60 19.76 -6.03
C LYS A 588 9.08 19.13 -7.31
N TYR A 589 7.76 19.22 -7.54
CA TYR A 589 7.15 18.67 -8.74
C TYR A 589 7.55 19.45 -10.00
N ALA A 590 7.52 20.78 -9.97
CA ALA A 590 7.93 21.63 -11.10
C ALA A 590 9.43 21.48 -11.42
N LEU A 591 10.28 21.39 -10.39
CA LEU A 591 11.71 21.10 -10.51
C LEU A 591 11.93 19.77 -11.25
N ARG A 592 11.20 18.71 -10.86
CA ARG A 592 11.31 17.40 -11.51
C ARG A 592 10.90 17.44 -12.98
N LEU A 593 9.81 18.14 -13.31
CA LEU A 593 9.37 18.32 -14.71
C LEU A 593 10.41 19.09 -15.53
N GLY A 594 10.90 20.23 -15.03
CA GLY A 594 11.88 21.05 -15.74
C GLY A 594 13.22 20.34 -15.95
N CYS A 595 13.69 19.60 -14.95
CA CYS A 595 14.86 18.74 -15.10
C CYS A 595 14.62 17.64 -16.13
N ALA A 596 13.44 17.00 -16.12
CA ALA A 596 13.13 15.93 -17.07
C ALA A 596 13.07 16.44 -18.52
N ASP A 597 12.58 17.66 -18.74
CA ASP A 597 12.61 18.31 -20.06
C ASP A 597 14.03 18.55 -20.58
N ALA A 598 14.95 18.92 -19.68
CA ALA A 598 16.36 19.12 -20.00
C ALA A 598 17.17 17.80 -20.11
N GLY A 599 16.53 16.64 -19.93
CA GLY A 599 17.21 15.34 -19.94
C GLY A 599 17.92 14.97 -18.63
N VAL A 600 17.56 15.60 -17.52
CA VAL A 600 18.24 15.43 -16.22
C VAL A 600 17.33 14.70 -15.23
N LEU A 601 17.79 13.54 -14.77
CA LEU A 601 17.18 12.80 -13.66
C LEU A 601 17.46 13.52 -12.34
N THR A 602 16.57 13.37 -11.35
CA THR A 602 16.65 14.15 -10.10
C THR A 602 16.55 13.29 -8.86
N GLN A 603 17.43 13.52 -7.90
CA GLN A 603 17.22 13.16 -6.50
C GLN A 603 17.21 14.42 -5.63
N PHE A 604 16.27 14.46 -4.68
CA PHE A 604 16.11 15.62 -3.81
C PHE A 604 16.68 15.32 -2.42
N VAL A 605 17.43 16.25 -1.87
CA VAL A 605 17.92 16.21 -0.50
C VAL A 605 17.47 17.48 0.21
N LEU A 606 17.00 17.33 1.45
CA LEU A 606 16.47 18.45 2.21
C LEU A 606 17.60 19.35 2.73
N VAL A 607 17.37 20.67 2.73
CA VAL A 607 18.27 21.65 3.36
C VAL A 607 18.53 21.24 4.82
N PRO A 608 19.80 21.02 5.21
CA PRO A 608 20.14 20.68 6.59
C PRO A 608 19.78 21.81 7.53
N LYS A 609 19.01 21.50 8.57
CA LYS A 609 18.64 22.49 9.57
C LYS A 609 18.20 21.92 10.89
N LYS A 610 18.27 22.81 11.88
CA LYS A 610 17.78 22.63 13.25
C LYS A 610 16.54 23.48 13.48
N ALA A 611 15.40 22.81 13.66
CA ALA A 611 14.13 23.40 14.07
C ALA A 611 13.60 22.68 15.32
N LYS A 612 12.54 23.21 15.94
CA LYS A 612 11.93 22.57 17.11
C LYS A 612 11.46 21.16 16.71
N SER A 613 11.93 20.14 17.45
CA SER A 613 11.68 18.71 17.20
C SER A 613 12.02 18.19 15.80
N TYR A 614 12.95 18.88 15.11
CA TYR A 614 13.56 18.40 13.87
C TYR A 614 15.03 18.82 13.79
N ASN A 615 15.94 17.85 13.76
CA ASN A 615 17.35 18.11 13.54
C ASN A 615 17.89 17.19 12.44
N SER A 616 17.99 17.74 11.23
CA SER A 616 18.54 17.00 10.08
C SER A 616 20.04 17.17 9.91
N GLU A 617 20.68 18.08 10.65
CA GLU A 617 22.11 18.38 10.52
C GLU A 617 22.98 17.15 10.84
N LYS A 618 22.52 16.27 11.74
CA LYS A 618 23.21 15.03 12.10
C LYS A 618 23.09 13.92 11.05
N ASN A 619 22.14 14.04 10.12
CA ASN A 619 21.79 12.98 9.16
C ASN A 619 22.13 13.36 7.72
N VAL A 620 22.87 14.46 7.49
CA VAL A 620 23.22 14.96 6.16
C VAL A 620 23.97 13.91 5.36
N ASP A 621 25.05 13.35 5.92
CA ASP A 621 25.89 12.34 5.24
C ASP A 621 25.08 11.12 4.80
N HIS A 622 24.18 10.64 5.66
CA HIS A 622 23.29 9.52 5.35
C HIS A 622 22.32 9.86 4.20
N ARG A 623 21.72 11.06 4.22
CA ARG A 623 20.75 11.51 3.20
C ARG A 623 21.43 11.71 1.84
N VAL A 624 22.58 12.37 1.77
CA VAL A 624 23.30 12.56 0.50
C VAL A 624 23.83 11.24 -0.06
N ARG A 625 24.31 10.33 0.79
CA ARG A 625 24.74 8.99 0.37
C ARG A 625 23.58 8.20 -0.23
N SER A 626 22.42 8.21 0.45
CA SER A 626 21.20 7.56 -0.03
C SER A 626 20.73 8.17 -1.35
N GLY A 627 20.74 9.51 -1.46
CA GLY A 627 20.40 10.24 -2.68
C GLY A 627 21.28 9.87 -3.86
N TRP A 628 22.60 9.77 -3.68
CA TRP A 628 23.50 9.33 -4.74
C TRP A 628 23.31 7.86 -5.13
N GLN A 629 23.12 6.96 -4.16
CA GLN A 629 22.87 5.55 -4.44
C GLN A 629 21.56 5.33 -5.22
N ASP A 630 20.49 6.06 -4.88
CA ASP A 630 19.26 6.05 -5.67
C ASP A 630 19.44 6.74 -7.03
N GLY A 631 20.23 7.81 -7.11
CA GLY A 631 20.58 8.44 -8.39
C GLY A 631 21.32 7.49 -9.34
N LEU A 632 22.30 6.73 -8.85
CA LEU A 632 23.01 5.70 -9.63
C LEU A 632 22.04 4.61 -10.12
N ARG A 633 21.04 4.23 -9.31
CA ARG A 633 19.96 3.34 -9.79
C ARG A 633 19.26 3.89 -11.00
N GLN A 634 18.89 5.17 -10.96
CA GLN A 634 18.12 5.81 -12.04
C GLN A 634 18.93 5.86 -13.33
N LEU A 635 20.26 5.96 -13.22
CA LEU A 635 21.19 5.82 -14.34
C LEU A 635 21.27 4.38 -14.90
N GLY A 636 20.66 3.40 -14.25
CA GLY A 636 20.68 1.98 -14.64
C GLY A 636 21.83 1.18 -14.03
N VAL A 637 22.57 1.74 -13.07
CA VAL A 637 23.74 1.08 -12.45
C VAL A 637 23.27 -0.04 -11.52
N ARG A 638 23.37 -1.30 -11.94
CA ARG A 638 22.96 -2.45 -11.12
C ARG A 638 23.90 -3.64 -11.25
N VAL A 639 24.04 -4.38 -10.16
CA VAL A 639 24.71 -5.67 -10.12
C VAL A 639 23.67 -6.78 -10.03
N LEU A 640 23.63 -7.63 -11.04
CA LEU A 640 22.74 -8.77 -11.12
C LEU A 640 23.29 -9.95 -10.28
N PRO A 641 22.43 -10.63 -9.51
CA PRO A 641 22.77 -11.90 -8.87
C PRO A 641 23.22 -12.96 -9.87
N GLU A 642 24.27 -13.69 -9.53
CA GLU A 642 24.73 -14.85 -10.30
C GLU A 642 24.09 -16.12 -9.75
N HIS A 643 23.32 -16.79 -10.60
CA HIS A 643 22.51 -17.95 -10.21
C HIS A 643 23.38 -19.20 -10.02
N ALA A 644 23.40 -19.71 -8.78
CA ALA A 644 23.93 -21.03 -8.45
C ALA A 644 22.78 -22.06 -8.46
N VAL A 645 22.48 -22.62 -9.63
CA VAL A 645 21.38 -23.59 -9.83
C VAL A 645 21.91 -24.93 -10.32
N ALA A 646 21.36 -26.03 -9.82
CA ALA A 646 21.70 -27.41 -10.17
C ALA A 646 21.04 -27.89 -11.49
N GLY A 647 20.11 -27.11 -12.05
CA GLY A 647 19.48 -27.34 -13.36
C GLY A 647 19.88 -26.30 -14.42
N THR A 648 19.45 -26.49 -15.67
CA THR A 648 19.76 -25.57 -16.77
C THR A 648 18.74 -24.41 -16.84
N LEU A 649 19.14 -23.22 -16.39
CA LEU A 649 18.49 -22.00 -16.85
C LEU A 649 18.89 -21.76 -18.31
N PRO A 650 18.01 -21.24 -19.17
CA PRO A 650 18.39 -20.85 -20.52
C PRO A 650 19.59 -19.89 -20.52
N ASN A 651 20.55 -20.13 -21.41
CA ASN A 651 21.70 -19.24 -21.56
C ASN A 651 21.24 -17.82 -21.89
N LYS A 652 21.85 -16.83 -21.23
CA LYS A 652 21.53 -15.39 -21.38
C LYS A 652 20.07 -15.05 -21.09
N LEU A 653 19.42 -15.78 -20.18
CA LEU A 653 18.05 -15.50 -19.73
C LEU A 653 17.90 -14.03 -19.30
N ARG A 654 16.97 -13.32 -19.95
CA ARG A 654 16.59 -11.94 -19.59
C ARG A 654 15.45 -11.94 -18.59
N TYR A 655 15.36 -10.89 -17.78
CA TYR A 655 14.31 -10.74 -16.79
C TYR A 655 13.48 -9.49 -17.07
N VAL A 656 12.20 -9.67 -17.35
CA VAL A 656 11.27 -8.56 -17.59
C VAL A 656 10.28 -8.50 -16.44
N ALA A 657 9.94 -7.31 -15.97
CA ALA A 657 8.86 -7.11 -15.00
C ALA A 657 7.79 -6.18 -15.56
N THR A 658 6.53 -6.51 -15.34
CA THR A 658 5.39 -5.60 -15.58
C THR A 658 4.86 -5.06 -14.26
N TRP A 659 4.55 -3.76 -14.24
CA TRP A 659 4.00 -3.07 -13.07
C TRP A 659 2.92 -2.08 -13.49
N MET A 660 1.90 -1.90 -12.66
CA MET A 660 0.86 -0.90 -12.84
C MET A 660 1.19 0.33 -12.01
N VAL A 661 1.54 1.43 -12.68
CA VAL A 661 1.76 2.75 -12.07
C VAL A 661 0.41 3.36 -11.74
N LYS A 662 0.15 3.64 -10.45
CA LYS A 662 -1.14 4.14 -9.99
C LYS A 662 -1.11 5.62 -9.63
N ARG A 663 -1.73 6.49 -10.44
CA ARG A 663 -1.92 7.91 -10.10
C ARG A 663 -3.08 8.06 -9.13
N ARG A 664 -2.87 8.85 -8.08
CA ARG A 664 -3.93 9.13 -7.11
C ARG A 664 -4.72 10.38 -7.50
N LYS A 665 -6.01 10.37 -7.19
CA LYS A 665 -6.96 11.48 -7.38
C LYS A 665 -6.62 12.73 -6.56
N ASP A 666 -5.85 12.59 -5.48
CA ASP A 666 -5.39 13.68 -4.61
C ASP A 666 -3.99 14.21 -4.97
N GLY A 667 -3.34 13.66 -6.00
CA GLY A 667 -2.10 14.17 -6.55
C GLY A 667 -2.27 15.51 -7.30
N PRO A 668 -1.16 16.17 -7.70
CA PRO A 668 -1.20 17.46 -8.40
C PRO A 668 -2.01 17.42 -9.70
N THR A 669 -2.09 16.25 -10.35
CA THR A 669 -2.84 16.04 -11.59
C THR A 669 -4.34 15.81 -11.40
N ARG A 670 -4.80 15.50 -10.17
CA ARG A 670 -6.19 15.22 -9.77
C ARG A 670 -6.97 14.16 -10.59
N LEU A 671 -6.31 13.46 -11.51
CA LEU A 671 -6.89 12.44 -12.39
C LEU A 671 -6.33 11.06 -12.01
N PRO A 672 -7.15 10.15 -11.43
CA PRO A 672 -6.71 8.79 -11.18
C PRO A 672 -6.59 8.04 -12.50
N ARG A 673 -5.39 7.54 -12.82
CA ARG A 673 -5.13 6.69 -13.99
C ARG A 673 -4.16 5.58 -13.61
N HIS A 674 -4.41 4.40 -14.15
CA HIS A 674 -3.51 3.26 -14.02
C HIS A 674 -2.82 3.02 -15.36
N THR A 675 -1.48 3.04 -15.37
CA THR A 675 -0.69 2.88 -16.60
C THR A 675 0.30 1.73 -16.45
N PRO A 676 0.29 0.74 -17.35
CA PRO A 676 1.25 -0.35 -17.31
C PRO A 676 2.63 0.14 -17.72
N VAL A 677 3.66 -0.36 -17.04
CA VAL A 677 5.06 -0.17 -17.38
C VAL A 677 5.80 -1.51 -17.37
N ALA A 678 6.90 -1.58 -18.12
CA ALA A 678 7.75 -2.75 -18.15
C ALA A 678 9.23 -2.38 -18.11
N VAL A 679 9.99 -3.09 -17.26
CA VAL A 679 11.43 -2.93 -17.09
C VAL A 679 12.10 -4.27 -17.38
N MET A 680 13.18 -4.26 -18.17
CA MET A 680 13.97 -5.42 -18.51
C MET A 680 15.39 -5.29 -17.98
N VAL A 681 15.88 -6.35 -17.36
CA VAL A 681 17.26 -6.52 -16.90
C VAL A 681 17.89 -7.65 -17.70
N SER A 682 18.91 -7.34 -18.49
CA SER A 682 19.59 -8.30 -19.37
C SER A 682 21.04 -8.51 -18.92
N PRO A 683 21.48 -9.76 -18.69
CA PRO A 683 22.88 -10.03 -18.35
C PRO A 683 23.81 -9.74 -19.55
N LEU A 684 24.96 -9.12 -19.31
CA LEU A 684 25.91 -8.73 -20.37
C LEU A 684 27.14 -9.65 -20.49
N GLY A 685 27.38 -10.49 -19.49
CA GLY A 685 28.46 -11.49 -19.53
C GLY A 685 28.31 -12.51 -18.43
N SER A 686 28.54 -13.78 -18.75
CA SER A 686 28.47 -14.88 -17.78
C SER A 686 29.46 -14.64 -16.63
N GLY A 687 28.98 -14.72 -15.39
CA GLY A 687 29.82 -14.60 -14.19
C GLY A 687 30.39 -13.21 -13.91
N SER A 688 29.87 -12.16 -14.55
CA SER A 688 30.33 -10.77 -14.33
C SER A 688 29.44 -9.97 -13.37
N GLY A 689 28.22 -10.43 -13.11
CA GLY A 689 27.17 -9.67 -12.44
C GLY A 689 26.71 -8.41 -13.21
N LEU A 690 27.24 -8.10 -14.39
CA LEU A 690 26.89 -6.90 -15.15
C LEU A 690 25.57 -7.09 -15.90
N ALA A 691 24.74 -6.05 -15.88
CA ALA A 691 23.46 -6.05 -16.58
C ALA A 691 23.16 -4.71 -17.26
N ALA A 692 22.43 -4.79 -18.38
CA ALA A 692 21.77 -3.66 -19.01
C ALA A 692 20.33 -3.55 -18.48
N VAL A 693 19.95 -2.36 -18.03
CA VAL A 693 18.58 -2.05 -17.59
C VAL A 693 17.91 -1.18 -18.65
N THR A 694 16.76 -1.63 -19.13
CA THR A 694 15.96 -0.94 -20.16
C THR A 694 14.49 -0.88 -19.76
N GLY A 695 13.73 0.05 -20.33
CA GLY A 695 12.29 0.16 -20.16
C GLY A 695 11.56 0.12 -21.50
N TRP A 696 10.36 -0.44 -21.51
CA TRP A 696 9.53 -0.51 -22.71
C TRP A 696 8.85 0.83 -22.98
N ASP A 697 9.07 1.40 -24.15
CA ASP A 697 8.36 2.57 -24.62
C ASP A 697 7.19 2.19 -25.56
N PRO A 698 5.92 2.39 -25.15
CA PRO A 698 4.78 2.03 -25.96
C PRO A 698 4.59 2.90 -27.21
N ASN A 699 5.24 4.07 -27.28
CA ASN A 699 5.13 4.98 -28.42
C ASN A 699 6.05 4.57 -29.57
N SER A 700 7.34 4.36 -29.28
CA SER A 700 8.32 3.88 -30.28
C SER A 700 8.30 2.38 -30.50
N LEU A 701 7.64 1.61 -29.62
CA LEU A 701 7.64 0.14 -29.62
C LEU A 701 9.06 -0.44 -29.49
N GLN A 702 9.91 0.22 -28.71
CA GLN A 702 11.30 -0.15 -28.49
C GLN A 702 11.62 -0.23 -27.00
N TRP A 703 12.62 -1.06 -26.67
CA TRP A 703 13.28 -1.03 -25.37
C TRP A 703 14.33 0.09 -25.38
N ILE A 704 14.10 1.11 -24.55
CA ILE A 704 15.01 2.26 -24.41
C ILE A 704 15.77 2.16 -23.09
N SER A 705 16.88 2.89 -22.94
CA SER A 705 17.64 2.85 -21.68
C SER A 705 16.78 3.29 -20.49
N TYR A 706 17.04 2.70 -19.31
CA TYR A 706 16.27 2.99 -18.10
C TYR A 706 16.16 4.50 -17.77
N PRO A 707 17.22 5.31 -17.91
CA PRO A 707 17.12 6.77 -17.76
C PRO A 707 16.14 7.43 -18.72
N LYS A 708 16.21 7.11 -20.01
CA LYS A 708 15.30 7.65 -21.04
C LYS A 708 13.86 7.25 -20.74
N PHE A 709 13.66 6.02 -20.28
CA PHE A 709 12.36 5.52 -19.85
C PHE A 709 11.80 6.31 -18.65
N LEU A 710 12.60 6.53 -17.60
CA LEU A 710 12.17 7.32 -16.43
C LEU A 710 11.82 8.77 -16.81
N LEU A 711 12.64 9.41 -17.66
CA LEU A 711 12.37 10.77 -18.17
C LEU A 711 11.07 10.83 -18.98
N ARG A 712 10.81 9.84 -19.84
CA ARG A 712 9.55 9.75 -20.61
C ARG A 712 8.34 9.49 -19.72
N LEU A 713 8.47 8.67 -18.68
CA LEU A 713 7.38 8.44 -17.74
C LEU A 713 6.94 9.71 -17.01
N VAL A 714 7.88 10.60 -16.68
CA VAL A 714 7.58 11.92 -16.11
C VAL A 714 6.71 12.73 -17.07
N LYS A 715 7.02 12.72 -18.37
CA LYS A 715 6.23 13.42 -19.39
C LYS A 715 4.83 12.84 -19.57
N ILE A 716 4.70 11.52 -19.56
CA ILE A 716 3.39 10.85 -19.59
C ILE A 716 2.57 11.20 -18.34
N ALA A 717 3.24 11.57 -17.23
CA ALA A 717 2.63 11.94 -15.95
C ALA A 717 2.17 13.40 -15.81
N GLU A 718 2.30 14.18 -16.87
CA GLU A 718 1.83 15.57 -16.91
C GLU A 718 0.30 15.68 -16.84
N ILE A 719 -0.14 16.87 -16.45
CA ILE A 719 -1.56 17.27 -16.41
C ILE A 719 -1.98 17.50 -17.86
N PRO A 720 -3.02 16.82 -18.39
CA PRO A 720 -3.56 17.18 -19.69
C PRO A 720 -4.04 18.64 -19.65
N ASP A 721 -3.78 19.40 -20.71
CA ASP A 721 -4.37 20.72 -20.91
C ASP A 721 -5.88 20.62 -20.72
N LEU A 722 -6.39 21.19 -19.64
CA LEU A 722 -7.83 21.32 -19.45
C LEU A 722 -8.26 22.40 -20.42
N GLU A 723 -8.78 22.02 -21.59
CA GLU A 723 -9.55 22.92 -22.43
C GLU A 723 -10.68 23.50 -21.56
N VAL A 724 -10.61 24.81 -21.36
CA VAL A 724 -11.54 25.57 -20.54
C VAL A 724 -12.80 25.74 -21.38
N ASP A 725 -13.85 24.98 -21.08
CA ASP A 725 -15.20 25.45 -21.36
C ASP A 725 -15.42 26.66 -20.44
N ASP A 726 -15.52 27.85 -21.05
CA ASP A 726 -15.80 29.11 -20.39
C ASP A 726 -17.19 29.08 -19.72
N GLU A 727 -17.27 28.58 -18.48
CA GLU A 727 -18.43 28.83 -17.62
C GLU A 727 -18.30 30.23 -17.00
N GLN A 728 -18.96 31.19 -17.64
CA GLN A 728 -19.32 32.47 -17.02
C GLN A 728 -20.15 32.20 -15.76
N ASP A 729 -19.71 32.79 -14.65
CA ASP A 729 -20.33 32.78 -13.33
C ASP A 729 -21.78 33.32 -13.40
N PRO A 730 -22.83 32.52 -13.12
CA PRO A 730 -24.22 32.98 -13.14
C PRO A 730 -24.57 33.67 -11.81
N GLY A 731 -23.79 34.70 -11.45
CA GLY A 731 -23.83 35.33 -10.12
C GLY A 731 -23.90 36.86 -10.09
N SER A 732 -23.84 37.57 -11.22
CA SER A 732 -23.97 39.04 -11.25
C SER A 732 -25.24 39.48 -11.98
N PHE A 733 -26.38 39.47 -11.30
CA PHE A 733 -27.55 40.25 -11.74
C PHE A 733 -27.47 41.65 -11.14
N ASP A 734 -27.03 42.61 -11.96
CA ASP A 734 -27.21 44.04 -11.71
C ASP A 734 -28.69 44.40 -11.94
N LEU A 735 -29.35 44.87 -10.90
CA LEU A 735 -30.73 45.37 -10.94
C LEU A 735 -30.72 46.86 -11.34
N ALA A 736 -30.83 47.16 -12.65
CA ALA A 736 -31.22 48.50 -13.10
C ALA A 736 -31.86 48.52 -14.51
N ALA A 737 -33.20 48.59 -14.51
CA ALA A 737 -34.10 49.32 -15.43
C ALA A 737 -34.12 49.03 -16.95
N VAL A 738 -35.27 49.39 -17.56
CA VAL A 738 -35.57 49.67 -19.01
C VAL A 738 -36.47 48.58 -19.69
N PRO A 739 -37.47 48.93 -20.53
CA PRO A 739 -38.92 48.74 -20.28
C PRO A 739 -39.57 47.73 -21.27
N PRO A 740 -40.91 47.50 -21.22
CA PRO A 740 -41.52 46.45 -22.03
C PRO A 740 -41.81 46.95 -23.46
N GLY A 741 -41.44 46.18 -24.47
CA GLY A 741 -41.91 46.43 -25.82
C GLY A 741 -41.25 45.59 -26.92
N THR A 742 -42.10 44.84 -27.62
CA THR A 742 -41.96 44.33 -29.00
C THR A 742 -41.35 42.94 -29.20
N VAL A 743 -42.24 41.98 -29.48
CA VAL A 743 -42.01 40.69 -30.15
C VAL A 743 -41.76 40.98 -31.64
N PRO A 744 -40.81 40.34 -32.36
CA PRO A 744 -41.23 39.22 -33.22
C PRO A 744 -40.21 38.08 -33.50
N GLN A 745 -40.77 36.86 -33.54
CA GLN A 745 -40.63 35.84 -34.60
C GLN A 745 -39.32 35.05 -34.80
N GLN A 746 -39.33 33.83 -34.25
CA GLN A 746 -39.29 32.53 -34.97
C GLN A 746 -38.25 32.33 -36.10
N ARG A 747 -37.24 31.48 -35.85
CA ARG A 747 -36.80 30.40 -36.78
C ARG A 747 -35.81 29.39 -36.13
N VAL A 748 -36.36 28.22 -35.81
CA VAL A 748 -35.90 26.83 -36.05
C VAL A 748 -34.38 26.51 -36.12
N ALA A 749 -33.98 25.67 -35.15
CA ALA A 749 -33.00 24.57 -35.15
C ALA A 749 -31.50 24.85 -35.35
N ALA A 750 -30.75 24.76 -34.24
CA ALA A 750 -29.49 24.01 -34.14
C ALA A 750 -29.15 23.77 -32.65
N ASP A 751 -28.55 22.61 -32.38
CA ASP A 751 -28.06 22.06 -31.10
C ASP A 751 -27.86 23.04 -29.94
N GLY A 752 -28.64 22.83 -28.87
CA GLY A 752 -28.55 23.57 -27.60
C GLY A 752 -27.78 22.77 -26.55
N SER A 753 -26.61 23.28 -26.21
CA SER A 753 -25.72 22.89 -25.11
C SER A 753 -26.46 22.64 -23.79
N SER A 754 -26.26 21.46 -23.21
CA SER A 754 -26.50 21.24 -21.79
C SER A 754 -25.37 21.91 -20.99
N THR A 755 -25.70 23.00 -20.30
CA THR A 755 -24.85 23.74 -19.35
C THR A 755 -24.19 22.77 -18.35
N GLY A 756 -22.86 22.81 -18.31
CA GLY A 756 -21.99 21.77 -17.79
C GLY A 756 -21.71 21.87 -16.30
N ALA A 757 -22.71 21.62 -15.45
CA ALA A 757 -22.46 21.33 -14.04
C ALA A 757 -21.40 20.21 -13.92
N MET A 758 -20.23 20.57 -13.38
CA MET A 758 -19.03 19.73 -13.21
C MET A 758 -19.40 18.28 -12.85
N LYS A 759 -19.47 17.39 -13.85
CA LYS A 759 -19.96 16.02 -13.66
C LYS A 759 -18.99 15.27 -12.77
N ARG A 760 -19.39 15.02 -11.52
CA ARG A 760 -18.77 14.02 -10.63
C ARG A 760 -18.58 12.72 -11.43
N VAL A 761 -17.34 12.22 -11.51
CA VAL A 761 -17.03 10.90 -12.07
C VAL A 761 -17.86 9.87 -11.31
N THR A 762 -18.94 9.38 -11.92
CA THR A 762 -19.81 8.36 -11.31
C THR A 762 -19.15 6.99 -11.40
N TYR A 763 -19.55 6.04 -10.55
CA TYR A 763 -19.13 4.63 -10.62
C TYR A 763 -19.24 4.02 -12.04
N ARG A 764 -20.17 4.49 -12.86
CA ARG A 764 -20.36 4.06 -14.25
C ARG A 764 -19.27 4.58 -15.17
N VAL A 765 -18.87 5.85 -15.03
CA VAL A 765 -17.72 6.43 -15.74
C VAL A 765 -16.44 5.72 -15.30
N TRP A 766 -16.27 5.42 -14.01
CA TRP A 766 -15.13 4.64 -13.51
C TRP A 766 -15.11 3.19 -14.03
N LYS A 767 -16.27 2.52 -14.15
CA LYS A 767 -16.34 1.16 -14.70
C LYS A 767 -16.07 1.12 -16.21
N GLN A 768 -16.60 2.10 -16.95
CA GLN A 768 -16.31 2.27 -18.38
C GLN A 768 -14.82 2.55 -18.59
N ASP A 769 -14.23 3.41 -17.76
CA ASP A 769 -12.79 3.69 -17.69
C ASP A 769 -11.98 2.43 -17.33
N MET A 770 -12.44 1.57 -16.41
CA MET A 770 -11.74 0.31 -16.07
C MET A 770 -11.74 -0.72 -17.20
N GLU A 771 -12.84 -0.88 -17.94
CA GLU A 771 -12.87 -1.76 -19.12
C GLU A 771 -11.97 -1.23 -20.25
N GLU A 772 -11.94 0.09 -20.43
CA GLU A 772 -11.03 0.76 -21.34
C GLU A 772 -9.57 0.58 -20.92
N GLN A 773 -9.23 0.82 -19.65
CA GLN A 773 -7.89 0.59 -19.08
C GLN A 773 -7.45 -0.87 -19.21
N ARG A 774 -8.36 -1.84 -19.08
CA ARG A 774 -8.07 -3.27 -19.35
C ARG A 774 -7.75 -3.52 -20.82
N LYS A 775 -8.48 -2.89 -21.75
CA LYS A 775 -8.19 -2.98 -23.19
C LYS A 775 -6.85 -2.34 -23.54
N GLU A 776 -6.55 -1.16 -22.98
CA GLU A 776 -5.25 -0.49 -23.13
C GLU A 776 -4.11 -1.36 -22.60
N THR A 777 -4.28 -1.91 -21.39
CA THR A 777 -3.32 -2.83 -20.78
C THR A 777 -3.10 -4.06 -21.65
N GLY A 778 -4.18 -4.63 -22.21
CA GLY A 778 -4.05 -5.78 -23.09
C GLY A 778 -3.26 -5.48 -24.37
N ARG A 779 -3.54 -4.35 -25.04
CA ARG A 779 -2.77 -3.91 -26.22
C ARG A 779 -1.30 -3.66 -25.88
N TYR A 780 -1.03 -3.08 -24.72
CA TYR A 780 0.32 -2.86 -24.21
C TYR A 780 1.06 -4.19 -24.03
N LEU A 781 0.46 -5.15 -23.32
CA LEU A 781 1.04 -6.46 -23.05
C LEU A 781 1.31 -7.23 -24.35
N GLN A 782 0.38 -7.22 -25.30
CA GLN A 782 0.56 -7.88 -26.60
C GLN A 782 1.78 -7.35 -27.36
N LYS A 783 1.92 -6.01 -27.46
CA LYS A 783 3.05 -5.37 -28.15
C LYS A 783 4.37 -5.65 -27.43
N MET A 784 4.38 -5.51 -26.11
CA MET A 784 5.57 -5.74 -25.28
C MET A 784 6.01 -7.21 -25.35
N ILE A 785 5.11 -8.18 -25.15
CA ILE A 785 5.45 -9.61 -25.19
C ILE A 785 5.96 -10.03 -26.58
N ARG A 786 5.34 -9.51 -27.66
CA ARG A 786 5.81 -9.79 -29.03
C ARG A 786 7.25 -9.32 -29.25
N SER A 787 7.69 -8.25 -28.60
CA SER A 787 9.06 -7.74 -28.68
C SER A 787 10.11 -8.64 -28.00
N LEU A 788 9.68 -9.59 -27.16
CA LEU A 788 10.58 -10.46 -26.39
C LEU A 788 11.04 -11.69 -27.18
N ARG A 789 10.45 -11.97 -28.34
CA ARG A 789 10.75 -13.14 -29.17
C ARG A 789 12.22 -13.20 -29.61
N GLY A 790 12.73 -14.42 -29.80
CA GLY A 790 14.09 -14.69 -30.26
C GLY A 790 15.14 -14.72 -29.16
N HIS A 791 14.76 -14.47 -27.89
CA HIS A 791 15.68 -14.50 -26.76
C HIS A 791 14.98 -15.06 -25.53
N PRO A 792 15.58 -16.06 -24.83
CA PRO A 792 15.02 -16.60 -23.60
C PRO A 792 14.75 -15.49 -22.58
N THR A 793 13.50 -15.41 -22.13
CA THR A 793 13.03 -14.33 -21.26
C THR A 793 12.07 -14.86 -20.19
N MET A 794 12.31 -14.47 -18.94
CA MET A 794 11.38 -14.69 -17.84
C MET A 794 10.62 -13.39 -17.53
N LEU A 795 9.31 -13.41 -17.74
CA LEU A 795 8.39 -12.34 -17.41
C LEU A 795 7.88 -12.51 -15.97
N LEU A 796 8.20 -11.53 -15.13
CA LEU A 796 7.82 -11.42 -13.73
C LEU A 796 6.63 -10.47 -13.58
N THR A 797 5.67 -10.86 -12.77
CA THR A 797 4.48 -10.04 -12.51
C THR A 797 4.09 -10.10 -11.04
N HIS A 798 3.66 -8.97 -10.49
CA HIS A 798 3.13 -8.90 -9.13
C HIS A 798 1.60 -9.02 -9.15
N SER A 799 1.08 -10.10 -8.58
CA SER A 799 -0.34 -10.46 -8.61
C SER A 799 -1.22 -9.32 -8.08
N GLN A 800 -1.00 -8.88 -6.84
CA GLN A 800 -1.86 -7.87 -6.21
C GLN A 800 -1.78 -6.50 -6.90
N ASN A 801 -0.65 -6.17 -7.54
CA ASN A 801 -0.50 -4.91 -8.26
C ASN A 801 -1.26 -4.91 -9.61
N SER A 802 -1.17 -6.01 -10.37
CA SER A 802 -1.55 -6.04 -11.78
C SER A 802 -2.87 -6.76 -12.09
N ARG A 803 -3.37 -7.65 -11.22
CA ARG A 803 -4.52 -8.55 -11.53
C ARG A 803 -5.85 -7.84 -11.83
N MET A 804 -6.03 -6.58 -11.43
CA MET A 804 -7.26 -5.83 -11.72
C MET A 804 -7.36 -5.44 -13.21
N HIS A 805 -6.20 -5.17 -13.83
CA HIS A 805 -6.06 -4.79 -15.24
C HIS A 805 -5.63 -5.94 -16.13
N TRP A 806 -5.01 -6.95 -15.54
CA TRP A 806 -4.71 -8.22 -16.17
C TRP A 806 -5.35 -9.39 -15.39
N PRO A 807 -6.67 -9.63 -15.54
CA PRO A 807 -7.41 -10.63 -14.76
C PRO A 807 -6.89 -12.07 -14.87
N TRP A 808 -6.13 -12.39 -15.92
CA TRP A 808 -5.43 -13.67 -16.08
C TRP A 808 -4.55 -14.04 -14.87
N LEU A 809 -4.04 -13.05 -14.13
CA LEU A 809 -3.19 -13.29 -12.96
C LEU A 809 -3.95 -13.77 -11.71
N GLN A 810 -5.29 -13.71 -11.73
CA GLN A 810 -6.12 -14.24 -10.65
C GLN A 810 -6.08 -15.77 -10.63
N ASP A 811 -6.07 -16.36 -9.44
CA ASP A 811 -6.00 -17.81 -9.24
C ASP A 811 -7.08 -18.57 -10.02
N GLY A 812 -8.29 -18.04 -10.04
CA GLY A 812 -9.43 -18.64 -10.73
C GLY A 812 -9.41 -18.52 -12.25
N ASN A 813 -8.45 -17.82 -12.84
CA ASN A 813 -8.35 -17.64 -14.29
C ASN A 813 -7.06 -18.23 -14.89
N ALA A 814 -5.99 -18.33 -14.11
CA ALA A 814 -4.70 -18.78 -14.62
C ALA A 814 -4.72 -20.28 -14.93
N GLU A 815 -4.24 -20.65 -16.12
CA GLU A 815 -4.05 -22.04 -16.53
C GLU A 815 -2.55 -22.33 -16.76
N PRO A 816 -2.07 -23.55 -16.45
CA PRO A 816 -0.67 -23.92 -16.65
C PRO A 816 -0.23 -23.74 -18.10
N ASP A 817 0.94 -23.13 -18.29
CA ASP A 817 1.64 -23.00 -19.58
C ASP A 817 0.89 -22.19 -20.67
N LEU A 818 -0.21 -21.52 -20.29
CA LEU A 818 -0.99 -20.61 -21.13
C LEU A 818 -0.84 -19.14 -20.71
N ILE A 819 -1.17 -18.25 -21.64
CA ILE A 819 -1.23 -16.80 -21.40
C ILE A 819 -2.40 -16.17 -22.14
N LYS A 820 -3.05 -15.20 -21.48
CA LYS A 820 -4.10 -14.36 -22.08
C LYS A 820 -3.80 -12.88 -21.86
N THR A 821 -3.42 -12.17 -22.93
CA THR A 821 -3.02 -10.74 -22.87
C THR A 821 -4.12 -9.79 -23.35
N GLY A 822 -5.35 -10.25 -23.54
CA GLY A 822 -6.45 -9.42 -24.04
C GLY A 822 -7.74 -10.22 -24.25
N HIS A 823 -8.52 -9.85 -25.26
CA HIS A 823 -9.78 -10.52 -25.58
C HIS A 823 -9.62 -11.85 -26.32
N ALA A 824 -8.46 -12.11 -26.93
CA ALA A 824 -8.17 -13.39 -27.56
C ALA A 824 -8.25 -14.54 -26.54
N PRO A 825 -8.62 -15.76 -26.95
CA PRO A 825 -8.52 -16.94 -26.10
C PRO A 825 -7.11 -17.11 -25.53
N ALA A 826 -6.99 -17.82 -24.40
CA ALA A 826 -5.69 -18.18 -23.85
C ALA A 826 -4.94 -19.07 -24.86
N ALA A 827 -3.64 -18.86 -24.99
CA ALA A 827 -2.79 -19.61 -25.91
C ALA A 827 -1.47 -19.99 -25.22
N SER A 828 -0.79 -21.01 -25.74
CA SER A 828 0.52 -21.40 -25.23
C SER A 828 1.51 -20.24 -25.32
N VAL A 829 2.38 -20.12 -24.32
CA VAL A 829 3.46 -19.14 -24.35
C VAL A 829 4.46 -19.44 -25.48
N ASP A 830 5.04 -18.40 -26.08
CA ASP A 830 6.13 -18.55 -27.06
C ASP A 830 7.30 -19.36 -26.44
N ALA A 831 8.05 -20.13 -27.24
CA ALA A 831 9.14 -21.01 -26.77
C ALA A 831 10.24 -20.27 -25.96
N ASP A 832 10.44 -18.98 -26.25
CA ASP A 832 11.41 -18.14 -25.55
C ASP A 832 10.88 -17.58 -24.22
N LEU A 833 9.58 -17.62 -23.97
CA LEU A 833 8.93 -16.94 -22.85
C LEU A 833 8.61 -17.90 -21.69
N ARG A 834 8.96 -17.48 -20.48
CA ARG A 834 8.50 -18.07 -19.21
C ARG A 834 7.73 -17.01 -18.43
N LEU A 835 6.65 -17.40 -17.75
CA LEU A 835 5.82 -16.50 -16.96
C LEU A 835 5.85 -16.91 -15.49
N VAL A 836 6.32 -16.02 -14.62
CA VAL A 836 6.36 -16.22 -13.18
C VAL A 836 5.60 -15.12 -12.47
N ARG A 837 4.66 -15.52 -11.62
CA ARG A 837 3.86 -14.64 -10.78
C ARG A 837 4.42 -14.62 -9.36
N VAL A 838 4.52 -13.42 -8.81
CA VAL A 838 4.93 -13.16 -7.42
C VAL A 838 3.74 -12.61 -6.66
N ARG A 839 3.55 -13.11 -5.44
CA ARG A 839 2.52 -12.66 -4.49
C ARG A 839 3.17 -12.50 -3.11
N ASP A 840 2.92 -11.36 -2.47
CA ASP A 840 3.38 -11.06 -1.11
C ASP A 840 2.26 -11.20 -0.06
N ALA A 841 2.53 -10.73 1.18
CA ALA A 841 1.58 -10.81 2.29
C ALA A 841 0.45 -9.76 2.25
N ASP A 842 0.41 -8.88 1.23
CA ASP A 842 -0.67 -7.90 1.09
C ASP A 842 -2.02 -8.60 0.99
N GLY A 843 -3.01 -8.07 1.71
CA GLY A 843 -4.33 -8.68 1.80
C GLY A 843 -4.37 -10.01 2.55
N ARG A 844 -3.28 -10.41 3.24
CA ARG A 844 -3.12 -11.71 3.93
C ARG A 844 -3.16 -12.91 2.97
N GLU A 845 -2.88 -12.69 1.68
CA GLU A 845 -2.96 -13.74 0.66
C GLU A 845 -1.94 -14.86 0.84
N THR A 846 -0.79 -14.57 1.44
CA THR A 846 0.19 -15.60 1.84
C THR A 846 0.13 -15.84 3.35
N PRO A 847 0.19 -17.08 3.83
CA PRO A 847 0.04 -17.38 5.24
C PRO A 847 1.22 -16.88 6.08
N GLN A 848 0.99 -16.67 7.37
CA GLN A 848 2.10 -16.48 8.30
C GLN A 848 2.91 -17.77 8.47
N TRP A 849 4.18 -17.62 8.85
CA TRP A 849 5.13 -18.72 8.87
C TRP A 849 6.16 -18.60 9.99
N TRP A 850 6.87 -19.69 10.25
CA TRP A 850 8.02 -19.76 11.15
C TRP A 850 8.90 -20.97 10.82
N GLY A 851 10.20 -20.87 11.14
CA GLY A 851 11.14 -21.97 11.04
C GLY A 851 11.02 -22.94 12.21
N ASN A 852 11.06 -24.23 11.92
CA ASN A 852 11.04 -25.27 12.94
C ASN A 852 12.48 -25.66 13.30
N PRO A 853 12.89 -25.53 14.57
CA PRO A 853 14.25 -25.86 14.98
C PRO A 853 14.46 -27.38 14.93
N THR A 854 15.64 -27.83 14.46
CA THR A 854 15.97 -29.27 14.34
C THR A 854 16.01 -30.00 15.68
N THR A 855 16.35 -29.28 16.74
CA THR A 855 16.35 -29.74 18.14
C THR A 855 15.44 -28.80 18.90
N GLY A 856 14.57 -29.31 19.78
CA GLY A 856 13.59 -28.52 20.53
C GLY A 856 14.11 -27.14 20.95
N GLY A 857 13.33 -26.09 20.71
CA GLY A 857 13.80 -24.72 20.87
C GLY A 857 12.85 -23.66 20.30
N ILE A 858 13.40 -22.47 20.09
CA ILE A 858 12.65 -21.28 19.65
C ILE A 858 12.37 -21.36 18.14
N HIS A 859 11.13 -21.08 17.74
CA HIS A 859 10.73 -20.99 16.34
C HIS A 859 11.30 -19.74 15.67
N GLY A 860 12.05 -19.94 14.58
CA GLY A 860 12.86 -18.90 13.94
C GLY A 860 12.25 -18.25 12.70
N LEU A 861 13.07 -17.45 12.02
CA LEU A 861 12.78 -16.84 10.72
C LEU A 861 13.96 -17.09 9.75
N PRO A 862 14.22 -18.36 9.38
CA PRO A 862 15.33 -18.68 8.47
C PRO A 862 15.10 -18.10 7.07
N PRO A 863 16.14 -17.52 6.44
CA PRO A 863 16.09 -17.21 5.01
C PRO A 863 16.17 -18.48 4.17
N GLY A 864 15.58 -18.44 2.96
CA GLY A 864 15.69 -19.52 2.00
C GLY A 864 14.65 -19.48 0.89
N MET A 865 14.86 -20.36 -0.08
CA MET A 865 13.84 -20.80 -1.03
C MET A 865 13.28 -22.13 -0.53
N TRP A 866 11.96 -22.25 -0.54
CA TRP A 866 11.23 -23.36 0.05
C TRP A 866 10.25 -23.99 -0.95
N ALA A 867 10.20 -25.32 -0.97
CA ALA A 867 9.34 -26.12 -1.82
C ALA A 867 8.31 -26.90 -0.99
N GLU A 868 7.16 -27.19 -1.59
CA GLU A 868 6.09 -27.99 -1.00
C GLU A 868 6.17 -29.43 -1.50
N ALA A 869 6.19 -30.41 -0.58
CA ALA A 869 6.29 -31.83 -0.94
C ALA A 869 5.03 -32.38 -1.63
N GLU A 870 3.84 -31.98 -1.17
CA GLU A 870 2.52 -32.40 -1.71
C GLU A 870 1.92 -31.37 -2.68
N GLY A 871 2.77 -30.55 -3.30
CA GLY A 871 2.37 -29.45 -4.17
C GLY A 871 2.30 -29.82 -5.65
N THR A 872 1.87 -28.86 -6.46
CA THR A 872 1.79 -28.99 -7.93
C THR A 872 3.16 -28.98 -8.62
N GLY A 873 4.24 -28.76 -7.86
CA GLY A 873 5.59 -28.53 -8.39
C GLY A 873 5.74 -27.19 -9.13
N ARG A 874 4.74 -26.30 -9.07
CA ARG A 874 4.74 -24.99 -9.74
C ARG A 874 4.77 -23.80 -8.78
N THR A 875 4.47 -24.01 -7.50
CA THR A 875 4.42 -22.95 -6.48
C THR A 875 5.51 -23.18 -5.44
N PHE A 876 6.30 -22.13 -5.18
CA PHE A 876 7.44 -22.10 -4.28
C PHE A 876 7.34 -20.88 -3.36
N TYR A 877 8.14 -20.86 -2.31
CA TYR A 877 8.12 -19.77 -1.34
C TYR A 877 9.51 -19.23 -1.06
N SER A 878 9.59 -17.96 -0.73
CA SER A 878 10.86 -17.25 -0.57
C SER A 878 10.87 -16.35 0.66
N THR A 879 11.85 -16.54 1.52
CA THR A 879 12.07 -15.76 2.76
C THR A 879 13.48 -15.16 2.76
N THR A 880 13.65 -14.02 3.41
CA THR A 880 14.91 -13.25 3.42
C THR A 880 15.50 -13.13 4.82
N ALA A 881 16.78 -12.79 4.88
CA ALA A 881 17.48 -12.58 6.14
C ALA A 881 17.01 -11.30 6.83
N LYS A 882 17.31 -11.20 8.13
CA LYS A 882 16.97 -10.06 8.96
C LYS A 882 17.63 -8.79 8.45
N ALA A 883 16.81 -7.79 8.13
CA ALA A 883 17.29 -6.50 7.68
C ALA A 883 18.06 -5.79 8.81
N GLY A 884 19.05 -4.99 8.44
CA GLY A 884 19.89 -4.25 9.38
C GLY A 884 19.13 -3.31 10.32
N THR A 885 17.96 -2.81 9.88
CA THR A 885 17.10 -1.91 10.67
C THR A 885 16.39 -2.59 11.84
N PHE A 886 16.30 -3.92 11.85
CA PHE A 886 15.56 -4.65 12.89
C PHE A 886 16.44 -5.25 13.98
N LYS A 887 17.72 -4.87 14.13
CA LYS A 887 18.69 -5.52 15.06
C LYS A 887 18.11 -5.83 16.44
N LYS A 888 17.30 -4.94 17.01
CA LYS A 888 16.67 -5.07 18.34
C LYS A 888 15.57 -6.14 18.45
N SER A 889 14.98 -6.60 17.34
CA SER A 889 13.89 -7.58 17.35
C SER A 889 14.39 -9.02 17.57
N ALA A 890 14.36 -9.52 18.79
CA ALA A 890 14.73 -10.90 19.09
C ALA A 890 13.65 -11.89 18.61
N VAL A 891 14.04 -13.07 18.11
CA VAL A 891 13.10 -14.11 17.65
C VAL A 891 12.14 -14.57 18.75
N GLU A 892 12.63 -14.60 19.98
CA GLU A 892 11.88 -14.93 21.21
C GLU A 892 11.17 -13.71 21.82
N ALA A 893 11.17 -12.54 21.16
CA ALA A 893 10.57 -11.35 21.74
C ALA A 893 9.09 -11.58 22.01
N ASP A 894 8.66 -11.21 23.22
CA ASP A 894 7.33 -11.47 23.73
C ASP A 894 6.69 -10.16 24.20
N LYS A 895 5.51 -9.85 23.66
CA LYS A 895 4.76 -8.63 23.97
C LYS A 895 3.82 -8.74 25.17
N LEU A 896 3.66 -9.95 25.72
CA LEU A 896 2.67 -10.29 26.74
C LEU A 896 3.34 -10.70 28.05
N ALA A 897 4.40 -11.50 27.97
CA ALA A 897 5.07 -12.07 29.12
C ALA A 897 6.53 -11.63 29.24
N PRO A 898 7.03 -11.34 30.45
CA PRO A 898 8.44 -11.09 30.67
C PRO A 898 9.28 -12.34 30.36
N ARG A 899 10.47 -12.13 29.78
CA ARG A 899 11.47 -13.16 29.53
C ARG A 899 12.88 -12.70 29.93
N PRO A 900 13.83 -13.61 30.20
CA PRO A 900 15.21 -13.22 30.43
C PRO A 900 15.93 -12.83 29.13
N LEU A 901 16.75 -11.78 29.17
CA LEU A 901 17.66 -11.44 28.06
C LEU A 901 18.74 -12.50 27.88
N ARG A 902 19.01 -12.96 26.64
CA ARG A 902 20.04 -13.98 26.37
C ARG A 902 21.43 -13.42 26.10
N GLN A 903 21.53 -12.16 25.68
CA GLN A 903 22.77 -11.56 25.19
C GLN A 903 22.94 -10.12 25.72
N GLY A 904 24.17 -9.60 25.62
CA GLY A 904 24.53 -8.25 26.07
C GLY A 904 24.84 -8.16 27.56
N ALA A 905 25.19 -6.94 28.01
CA ALA A 905 25.58 -6.65 29.39
C ALA A 905 24.48 -6.96 30.43
N ASN A 906 23.22 -7.03 29.99
CA ASN A 906 22.04 -7.29 30.82
C ASN A 906 21.53 -8.73 30.71
N LYS A 907 22.35 -9.68 30.23
CA LYS A 907 21.98 -11.10 30.14
C LYS A 907 21.42 -11.62 31.47
N GLY A 908 20.29 -12.33 31.41
CA GLY A 908 19.58 -12.90 32.56
C GLY A 908 18.56 -11.96 33.21
N LYS A 909 18.63 -10.64 32.97
CA LYS A 909 17.64 -9.70 33.49
C LYS A 909 16.29 -9.88 32.77
N PRO A 910 15.15 -9.74 33.46
CA PRO A 910 13.84 -9.79 32.85
C PRO A 910 13.63 -8.59 31.91
N THR A 911 12.99 -8.84 30.78
CA THR A 911 12.57 -7.83 29.80
C THR A 911 11.20 -8.20 29.24
N ILE A 912 10.43 -7.21 28.84
CA ILE A 912 9.19 -7.38 28.07
C ILE A 912 9.35 -6.57 26.78
N ASP A 913 9.02 -7.16 25.63
CA ASP A 913 9.33 -6.58 24.31
C ASP A 913 8.12 -5.87 23.70
N THR A 914 7.24 -5.34 24.54
CA THR A 914 5.99 -4.69 24.13
C THR A 914 6.26 -3.54 23.13
N GLU A 915 7.30 -2.75 23.39
CA GLU A 915 7.73 -1.61 22.57
C GLU A 915 8.51 -2.02 21.30
N ILE A 916 9.06 -3.23 21.25
CA ILE A 916 9.96 -3.65 20.17
C ILE A 916 9.13 -4.08 18.94
N PRO A 917 9.28 -3.45 17.77
CA PRO A 917 8.58 -3.90 16.56
C PRO A 917 9.07 -5.30 16.15
N ALA A 918 8.13 -6.16 15.76
CA ALA A 918 8.43 -7.50 15.30
C ALA A 918 8.95 -7.47 13.86
N TRP A 919 10.07 -8.14 13.61
CA TRP A 919 10.55 -8.38 12.25
C TRP A 919 9.79 -9.55 11.64
N ASN A 920 8.87 -9.26 10.73
CA ASN A 920 7.99 -10.23 10.08
C ASN A 920 8.19 -10.22 8.57
N PRO A 921 9.24 -10.89 8.04
CA PRO A 921 9.45 -10.98 6.60
C PRO A 921 8.27 -11.68 5.93
N ALA A 922 7.74 -11.07 4.87
CA ALA A 922 6.68 -11.67 4.07
C ALA A 922 7.12 -13.03 3.49
N LEU A 923 6.21 -14.01 3.51
CA LEU A 923 6.41 -15.27 2.80
C LEU A 923 6.04 -15.04 1.33
N ILE A 924 7.03 -14.73 0.50
CA ILE A 924 6.75 -14.45 -0.91
C ILE A 924 6.42 -15.76 -1.63
N GLU A 925 5.20 -15.86 -2.18
CA GLU A 925 4.79 -16.95 -3.07
C GLU A 925 5.28 -16.67 -4.50
N ILE A 926 5.95 -17.65 -5.09
CA ILE A 926 6.49 -17.64 -6.45
C ILE A 926 5.81 -18.78 -7.21
N THR A 927 4.92 -18.45 -8.14
CA THR A 927 4.24 -19.42 -9.00
C THR A 927 4.77 -19.34 -10.42
N VAL A 928 5.30 -20.43 -10.94
CA VAL A 928 5.65 -20.60 -12.36
C VAL A 928 4.37 -20.90 -13.13
N LEU A 929 3.75 -19.87 -13.67
CA LEU A 929 2.50 -20.00 -14.43
C LEU A 929 2.72 -20.69 -15.77
N ALA A 930 3.84 -20.38 -16.44
CA ALA A 930 4.18 -20.98 -17.72
C ALA A 930 5.68 -21.20 -17.88
N CYS A 931 6.08 -22.40 -18.30
CA CYS A 931 7.44 -22.73 -18.70
C CYS A 931 7.44 -23.90 -19.71
N HIS A 932 8.61 -24.36 -20.13
CA HIS A 932 8.76 -25.42 -21.14
C HIS A 932 9.52 -26.65 -20.57
N PRO A 933 8.89 -27.52 -19.75
CA PRO A 933 9.57 -28.69 -19.18
C PRO A 933 10.16 -29.63 -20.23
N GLN A 934 9.47 -29.77 -21.37
CA GLN A 934 9.94 -30.58 -22.51
C GLN A 934 11.22 -30.02 -23.15
N GLN A 935 11.53 -28.74 -22.92
CA GLN A 935 12.75 -28.07 -23.39
C GLN A 935 13.80 -27.92 -22.27
N GLY A 936 13.61 -28.59 -21.13
CA GLY A 936 14.55 -28.60 -20.01
C GLY A 936 14.31 -27.56 -18.92
N ASP A 937 13.22 -26.76 -19.00
CA ASP A 937 12.89 -25.84 -17.92
C ASP A 937 12.51 -26.62 -16.66
N VAL A 938 13.17 -26.31 -15.54
CA VAL A 938 12.81 -26.83 -14.21
C VAL A 938 12.10 -25.71 -13.42
N PRO A 939 10.80 -25.83 -13.09
CA PRO A 939 10.07 -24.79 -12.36
C PRO A 939 10.75 -24.35 -11.07
N GLU A 940 11.32 -25.30 -10.32
CA GLU A 940 12.04 -25.00 -9.09
C GLU A 940 13.31 -24.16 -9.33
N ALA A 941 14.03 -24.41 -10.43
CA ALA A 941 15.21 -23.63 -10.80
C ALA A 941 14.83 -22.20 -11.23
N LEU A 942 13.71 -22.03 -11.97
CA LEU A 942 13.17 -20.72 -12.31
C LEU A 942 12.79 -19.95 -11.03
N ALA A 943 12.12 -20.60 -10.08
CA ALA A 943 11.76 -19.98 -8.81
C ALA A 943 13.00 -19.65 -7.95
N LEU A 944 14.04 -20.49 -7.96
CA LEU A 944 15.31 -20.20 -7.29
C LEU A 944 16.02 -18.98 -7.92
N ALA A 945 15.97 -18.84 -9.24
CA ALA A 945 16.47 -17.64 -9.92
C ALA A 945 15.70 -16.38 -9.45
N VAL A 946 14.38 -16.46 -9.32
CA VAL A 946 13.55 -15.37 -8.78
C VAL A 946 13.90 -15.06 -7.31
N HIS A 947 14.21 -16.06 -6.48
CA HIS A 947 14.71 -15.85 -5.14
C HIS A 947 16.09 -15.14 -5.12
N HIS A 948 17.02 -15.57 -5.96
CA HIS A 948 18.33 -14.92 -6.10
C HIS A 948 18.19 -13.47 -6.56
N LEU A 949 17.25 -13.16 -7.46
CA LEU A 949 16.95 -11.78 -7.90
C LEU A 949 16.53 -10.85 -6.75
N ARG A 950 16.16 -11.37 -5.57
CA ARG A 950 15.92 -10.56 -4.37
C ARG A 950 17.20 -10.23 -3.60
N GLN A 951 18.31 -10.86 -3.92
CA GLN A 951 19.59 -10.74 -3.23
C GLN A 951 20.64 -10.06 -4.12
N ALA A 952 20.25 -8.95 -4.73
CA ALA A 952 21.13 -8.11 -5.55
C ALA A 952 22.38 -7.68 -4.74
N PRO A 953 23.61 -8.01 -5.17
CA PRO A 953 24.83 -7.80 -4.37
C PRO A 953 25.17 -6.35 -4.02
N ASP A 954 24.62 -5.40 -4.79
CA ASP A 954 24.80 -3.96 -4.57
C ASP A 954 23.87 -3.39 -3.49
N TYR A 955 22.87 -4.16 -3.05
CA TYR A 955 22.04 -3.85 -1.88
C TYR A 955 22.63 -4.45 -0.59
N LEU A 956 22.40 -3.74 0.52
CA LEU A 956 22.81 -4.22 1.86
C LEU A 956 21.89 -5.34 2.35
N ASP A 957 20.58 -5.09 2.26
CA ASP A 957 19.53 -6.01 2.66
C ASP A 957 18.86 -6.63 1.44
N ALA A 958 18.28 -7.82 1.60
CA ALA A 958 17.52 -8.45 0.54
C ALA A 958 16.24 -7.67 0.23
N LEU A 959 15.92 -7.58 -1.06
CA LEU A 959 14.74 -6.90 -1.57
C LEU A 959 13.45 -7.64 -1.19
N SER A 960 12.39 -6.87 -0.92
CA SER A 960 11.04 -7.40 -0.75
C SER A 960 10.55 -8.13 -2.00
N MET A 961 10.93 -7.62 -3.18
CA MET A 961 10.55 -8.10 -4.50
C MET A 961 11.79 -8.40 -5.36
N PRO A 962 11.72 -9.31 -6.35
CA PRO A 962 12.80 -9.55 -7.30
C PRO A 962 13.24 -8.26 -8.01
N LEU A 963 14.54 -8.10 -8.26
CA LEU A 963 15.16 -6.86 -8.78
C LEU A 963 14.38 -6.20 -9.93
N PRO A 964 13.93 -6.90 -11.00
CA PRO A 964 13.15 -6.26 -12.06
C PRO A 964 11.83 -5.67 -11.58
N LEU A 965 11.09 -6.37 -10.71
CA LEU A 965 9.83 -5.87 -10.11
C LEU A 965 10.09 -4.71 -9.16
N HIS A 966 11.19 -4.76 -8.39
CA HIS A 966 11.63 -3.67 -7.54
C HIS A 966 11.93 -2.40 -8.36
N LEU A 967 12.67 -2.51 -9.47
CA LEU A 967 12.98 -1.38 -10.37
C LEU A 967 11.72 -0.81 -11.05
N ALA A 968 10.79 -1.68 -11.46
CA ALA A 968 9.51 -1.26 -12.04
C ALA A 968 8.63 -0.52 -11.01
N SER A 969 8.59 -0.99 -9.75
CA SER A 969 7.91 -0.31 -8.65
C SER A 969 8.55 1.06 -8.35
N LEU A 970 9.88 1.15 -8.32
CA LEU A 970 10.59 2.43 -8.10
C LEU A 970 10.39 3.45 -9.22
N ALA A 971 10.07 3.01 -10.44
CA ALA A 971 9.69 3.93 -11.52
C ALA A 971 8.42 4.74 -11.16
N GLN A 972 7.46 4.15 -10.42
CA GLN A 972 6.30 4.89 -9.91
C GLN A 972 6.70 6.00 -8.93
N HIS A 973 7.62 5.71 -7.99
CA HIS A 973 8.10 6.66 -6.99
C HIS A 973 8.89 7.82 -7.61
N TYR A 974 9.52 7.58 -8.77
CA TYR A 974 10.16 8.64 -9.53
C TYR A 974 9.14 9.58 -10.21
N VAL A 975 7.94 9.10 -10.53
CA VAL A 975 7.01 9.84 -11.39
C VAL A 975 5.90 10.55 -10.60
N LEU A 976 5.48 9.98 -9.46
CA LEU A 976 4.37 10.52 -8.67
C LEU A 976 4.88 11.11 -7.35
N PRO A 977 4.37 12.28 -6.92
CA PRO A 977 4.55 12.74 -5.54
C PRO A 977 3.88 11.72 -4.63
N THR A 978 4.67 10.93 -3.90
CA THR A 978 4.12 9.96 -2.96
C THR A 978 3.93 10.57 -1.59
N VAL A 979 2.77 10.32 -0.99
CA VAL A 979 2.38 10.68 0.39
C VAL A 979 3.36 10.17 1.46
N ALA A 980 4.32 9.31 1.13
CA ALA A 980 5.40 8.91 2.05
C ALA A 980 6.18 10.12 2.62
N ASP A 981 6.20 11.25 1.91
CA ASP A 981 6.79 12.50 2.38
C ASP A 981 5.97 13.22 3.49
N GLU A 982 4.78 12.72 3.86
CA GLU A 982 3.94 13.33 4.92
C GLU A 982 4.21 12.78 6.33
N GLY A 983 4.94 11.66 6.45
CA GLY A 983 5.17 10.97 7.73
C GLY A 983 6.57 11.15 8.33
N ALA A 984 7.56 11.56 7.53
CA ALA A 984 8.96 11.66 7.96
C ALA A 984 9.34 13.03 8.55
N ASP A 985 8.45 14.02 8.46
CA ASP A 985 8.79 15.41 8.74
C ASP A 985 7.81 16.04 9.75
N GLY A 986 8.21 16.01 11.02
CA GLY A 986 7.78 16.98 12.03
C GLY A 986 6.94 16.43 13.18
N GLU A 987 7.61 15.86 14.18
CA GLU A 987 7.24 16.12 15.57
C GLU A 987 7.25 17.65 15.76
N ALA A 988 6.19 18.23 16.30
CA ALA A 988 6.10 19.65 16.60
C ALA A 988 5.29 19.84 17.88
N GLU A 989 5.97 19.86 19.03
CA GLU A 989 5.41 20.50 20.22
C GLU A 989 5.53 22.02 20.02
N VAL A 990 4.44 22.77 19.89
CA VAL A 990 4.50 24.25 19.94
C VAL A 990 3.35 24.80 20.77
N ARG A 991 3.71 25.67 21.72
CA ARG A 991 2.85 26.44 22.61
C ARG A 991 2.60 27.85 22.04
N ASP A 992 1.34 28.25 22.16
CA ASP A 992 0.65 29.56 22.27
C ASP A 992 1.18 30.88 21.66
N GLY A 993 0.20 31.63 21.11
CA GLY A 993 0.32 33.05 20.74
C GLY A 993 -0.85 33.65 19.94
N VAL A 994 -2.06 33.66 20.53
CA VAL A 994 -3.28 34.52 20.45
C VAL A 994 -3.58 35.49 19.26
N ASP A 995 -4.87 35.46 18.89
CA ASP A 995 -5.82 36.53 18.50
C ASP A 995 -5.99 36.99 17.04
N ARG A 996 -7.11 36.54 16.42
CA ARG A 996 -7.98 37.32 15.49
C ARG A 996 -9.15 36.49 14.93
N ALA A 997 -10.06 36.02 15.78
CA ALA A 997 -11.34 35.46 15.30
C ALA A 997 -12.54 35.70 16.22
N GLU A 998 -12.40 36.48 17.30
CA GLU A 998 -13.53 37.11 17.95
C GLU A 998 -13.81 38.44 17.23
N VAL A 999 -14.98 38.57 16.59
CA VAL A 999 -15.75 39.81 16.35
C VAL A 999 -16.88 39.63 15.31
N LEU A 1000 -17.00 38.50 14.59
CA LEU A 1000 -18.07 38.32 13.58
C LEU A 1000 -19.13 37.25 13.85
N GLU A 1001 -19.25 36.75 15.09
CA GLU A 1001 -20.32 35.80 15.48
C GLU A 1001 -21.49 36.43 16.27
N ASN A 1002 -21.45 37.73 16.59
CA ASN A 1002 -22.49 38.36 17.41
C ASN A 1002 -23.56 39.16 16.66
N ALA A 1003 -23.76 38.95 15.35
CA ALA A 1003 -24.67 39.80 14.58
C ALA A 1003 -25.95 39.15 14.02
N LEU A 1004 -26.03 37.85 13.70
CA LEU A 1004 -27.20 37.35 12.95
C LEU A 1004 -27.60 35.92 13.33
N GLY A 1005 -28.16 35.79 14.53
CA GLY A 1005 -28.96 34.62 14.88
C GLY A 1005 -30.26 34.61 14.08
N ILE A 1006 -30.45 33.61 13.21
CA ILE A 1006 -31.73 33.09 12.72
C ILE A 1006 -31.52 31.63 12.27
N ILE A 1007 -32.41 30.77 12.77
CA ILE A 1007 -32.63 29.37 12.40
C ILE A 1007 -33.46 29.35 11.12
N ILE A 1008 -32.96 28.74 10.03
CA ILE A 1008 -33.79 28.09 9.00
C ILE A 1008 -33.03 26.88 8.45
N GLY A 1009 -33.61 25.70 8.63
CA GLY A 1009 -33.12 24.46 8.04
C GLY A 1009 -33.51 24.37 6.57
N ASN A 1010 -32.62 23.82 5.75
CA ASN A 1010 -32.98 23.38 4.40
C ASN A 1010 -32.26 22.05 4.07
N PRO A 1011 -32.97 21.02 3.58
CA PRO A 1011 -32.40 19.70 3.33
C PRO A 1011 -31.98 19.60 1.86
N ALA A 1012 -30.68 19.70 1.59
CA ALA A 1012 -30.10 19.24 0.32
C ALA A 1012 -28.91 18.35 0.66
N GLY A 1013 -29.21 17.06 0.86
CA GLY A 1013 -28.22 16.05 1.23
C GLY A 1013 -27.34 15.68 0.05
N ASP A 1014 -26.13 16.24 0.01
CA ASP A 1014 -25.10 15.78 -0.91
C ASP A 1014 -24.66 14.36 -0.54
N VAL A 1015 -24.95 13.41 -1.43
CA VAL A 1015 -24.48 12.03 -1.35
C VAL A 1015 -22.95 12.04 -1.47
N VAL A 1016 -22.26 11.79 -0.36
CA VAL A 1016 -20.82 11.56 -0.34
C VAL A 1016 -20.55 10.20 -0.96
N ASP A 1017 -20.15 10.21 -2.24
CA ASP A 1017 -19.72 9.02 -2.98
C ASP A 1017 -18.35 8.58 -2.41
N LEU A 1018 -18.40 7.56 -1.54
CA LEU A 1018 -17.20 6.95 -0.95
C LEU A 1018 -16.68 5.92 -1.95
N ASP A 1019 -15.56 6.24 -2.60
CA ASP A 1019 -14.74 5.31 -3.40
C ASP A 1019 -14.57 3.98 -2.62
N ALA A 1020 -15.16 2.90 -3.14
CA ALA A 1020 -15.27 1.62 -2.44
C ALA A 1020 -13.92 0.87 -2.30
N GLU A 1021 -12.86 1.35 -2.95
CA GLU A 1021 -11.55 0.68 -3.03
C GLU A 1021 -10.47 1.32 -2.15
N TYR A 1022 -10.72 2.50 -1.58
CA TYR A 1022 -9.78 3.20 -0.69
C TYR A 1022 -10.33 3.44 0.73
N SER A 1023 -11.39 2.74 1.13
CA SER A 1023 -11.69 2.68 2.56
C SER A 1023 -10.56 1.89 3.23
N ASP A 1024 -9.63 2.61 3.85
CA ASP A 1024 -8.60 2.04 4.73
C ASP A 1024 -9.28 0.96 5.59
N VAL A 1025 -8.92 -0.29 5.28
CA VAL A 1025 -9.36 -1.42 6.07
C VAL A 1025 -8.68 -1.24 7.43
N PRO A 1026 -9.41 -1.28 8.56
CA PRO A 1026 -8.81 -1.10 9.87
C PRO A 1026 -7.78 -2.20 10.12
N GLY A 1027 -6.50 -1.85 9.94
CA GLY A 1027 -5.36 -2.70 10.27
C GLY A 1027 -4.79 -3.55 9.12
N LEU A 1028 -4.93 -3.17 7.84
CA LEU A 1028 -4.32 -3.90 6.71
C LEU A 1028 -3.42 -3.02 5.85
N ALA A 1029 -2.23 -2.71 6.37
CA ALA A 1029 -0.98 -2.46 5.65
C ALA A 1029 -0.01 -1.80 6.64
N GLN A 1030 1.04 -2.51 7.06
CA GLN A 1030 2.20 -1.88 7.68
C GLN A 1030 3.35 -2.02 6.69
N ALA A 1031 3.72 -0.89 6.08
CA ALA A 1031 5.08 -0.74 5.57
C ALA A 1031 6.04 -0.80 6.77
N PRO A 1032 7.28 -1.30 6.59
CA PRO A 1032 8.29 -1.23 7.65
C PRO A 1032 8.61 0.24 7.93
N ASP A 1033 8.49 0.65 9.20
CA ASP A 1033 9.02 1.93 9.68
C ASP A 1033 10.54 1.86 9.73
N GLU A 1034 11.22 2.86 9.14
CA GLU A 1034 12.64 3.12 9.35
C GLU A 1034 12.80 3.74 10.75
N SER A 1035 13.26 2.96 11.72
CA SER A 1035 13.59 3.46 13.05
C SER A 1035 15.07 3.81 13.15
N ASP A 1036 15.38 5.07 13.43
CA ASP A 1036 16.72 5.61 13.69
C ASP A 1036 17.33 5.02 14.98
N GLU A 1037 18.56 4.51 14.90
CA GLU A 1037 19.41 4.17 16.06
C GLU A 1037 20.24 5.40 16.44
N MET A 1038 20.02 5.96 17.64
CA MET A 1038 20.99 6.82 18.32
C MET A 1038 21.94 5.94 19.14
N GLU A 1039 23.24 5.96 18.83
CA GLU A 1039 24.30 5.50 19.73
C GLU A 1039 24.65 6.64 20.70
N GLU A 1040 24.29 6.48 21.96
CA GLU A 1040 24.77 7.33 23.06
C GLU A 1040 26.17 6.85 23.48
N THR A 1041 27.21 7.44 22.91
CA THR A 1041 28.57 7.37 23.47
C THR A 1041 28.67 8.29 24.67
N THR A 1042 28.50 7.74 25.87
CA THR A 1042 28.93 8.41 27.12
C THR A 1042 30.40 8.08 27.38
N LEU A 1043 31.24 9.12 27.34
CA LEU A 1043 32.64 9.06 27.76
C LEU A 1043 32.72 8.86 29.29
N PRO A 1044 33.66 8.05 29.81
CA PRO A 1044 33.78 7.81 31.24
C PRO A 1044 34.61 8.93 31.90
N THR A 1045 33.99 9.71 32.78
CA THR A 1045 34.71 10.58 33.70
C THR A 1045 35.04 9.76 34.95
N SER A 1046 36.31 9.37 35.10
CA SER A 1046 36.81 8.69 36.29
C SER A 1046 37.47 9.68 37.25
N LEU A 1047 37.28 9.42 38.55
CA LEU A 1047 38.18 9.72 39.69
C LEU A 1047 38.13 11.17 40.22
N LEU A 1048 37.96 11.48 41.51
CA LEU A 1048 38.14 10.76 42.79
C LEU A 1048 37.46 11.59 43.94
N PRO A 1049 37.48 11.14 45.22
CA PRO A 1049 36.41 11.29 46.21
C PRO A 1049 36.80 12.27 47.33
N ARG A 1050 35.87 12.53 48.26
CA ARG A 1050 36.14 12.57 49.71
C ARG A 1050 34.85 12.77 50.50
N ASP A 1051 34.79 11.97 51.56
CA ASP A 1051 33.96 12.01 52.77
C ASP A 1051 32.47 11.62 52.68
#